data_AF-A0A8C2MR03-F1
#
_entry.id   AF-A0A8C2MR03-F1
#
_cell.length_a   1.000
_cell.length_b   1.000
_cell.length_c   1.000
_cell.angle_alpha   90.00
_cell.angle_beta   90.00
_cell.angle_gamma   90.00
#
_symmetry.space_group_name_H-M   'P 1'
#
loop_
_entity.id
_entity.type
_entity.pdbx_description
1 polymer ?
#
loop_
_entity_poly.entity_id
_entity_poly.type
_entity_poly.pdbx_seq_one_letter_code
_entity_poly.pdbx_strand_id
1 'polypeptide(L)'
;MMGEAPGMRCNHRRWKLSALLLLFALWIMCAPHSVWGCDNCRTILSNPSGTFTSPCYPNDYPNTQSCSWTLRAPTGYIIQITFNDFDIEEAPNCIYDSVSLDNGESQTKFCGATAKGLSFNSTVNEMHVSFSSDFSIQKKGFNASYIRVAVSLRNQKVILPQTLDAYQVSVAKSVSIPALSAFTVCFEASKVGNEDDDWIAFSYSDESLTQLLSFERANNGYFLSISGSRCMLNSALSVKENEDIFTENFEQLCLVWNNTLGSVGVNFKKNYEMVPCDSTMSTVITGDGTLLLGSNRDEIASLKGSIYNFRLWNFTMDPKVLANLSCSVPGNVVDWHNDFWSISTQALKAENNLSCGSYLIPLPAAELTNCSDLGTLCQDGIMYRISVVIHNDLNHPEVKVQSKVAEWLNSTFQNWNYTVYVVNISLHHITGEDRIKVKRDTMDDDKRLVLWALLVYNATNNANLDGEVIEQKLLTNNASLEDGLRLYTVNVKQLGLCSALEDPEGFSWPAASPSVYKHPCPNKPGFFVTRTCLSNATSTFWGPIDTSNCSRQSNEVANEILDLTSDGQNLTSANINSIVEQVKRIVNQEENIDIALGSTLMNIFSNILSSSDSDLLESSSEALKTIDELAFKIDLNSTPHVNIATQNLALGVSSLMPGTDAPSNFSIGLPNNNESYFQMDFENGQTDPLASVILPPNLLENLSQEDSVLVRRAQFTFFNKTGLFQDVGSQRKILVSYVMACSIGNITIQNLRDPVQIKIKHTRTQEVHRPICAFWDMNKNKSFGGWNTSGCVASSDSDAGETICLCNHFTHFGVLMDLPRSASQIDGRNTKVLTFITYIGCGISAIFSAATLLTYVAFEKLRRDYPSKILMNLSSALLFLNLIFLLDGWITSFDVAGLCTAVAALLHFFLLATFTWMGLEAIHMYIALVKVFNTYIHRYILKFCIIGWGLPALVVSIILASRKQNEVYGKESYGKEQDDEFCWIQDPVVFYVSCAGYFGVMFFLNVAMFIVVMVQICGRNGKRSNRTLREEVLRNLRSVVSLTFLLGMTWGFAFFAWGPLNIPFMYLFSIFNSLQGLFIFIFHCAMKENVQKQWRRHLCCGRFRLADNSDWSKTATNIIKKSSDNLGKSLSSSSIGSNSTYLTSKSKSSSTTYFKRNSHSDNFS
;
A
#
# COMPACT_ATOMS: atom_id res chain seq x y z
N MET A 1 65.50 5.96 25.95
CA MET A 1 66.13 4.89 25.14
C MET A 1 64.98 4.02 24.65
N MET A 2 64.57 4.23 23.39
CA MET A 2 65.03 3.45 22.22
C MET A 2 64.37 2.05 22.23
N GLY A 3 63.74 1.57 21.15
CA GLY A 3 64.13 1.75 19.75
C GLY A 3 63.03 2.20 18.77
N GLU A 4 63.44 3.04 17.83
CA GLU A 4 63.69 2.71 16.40
C GLU A 4 63.04 1.42 15.85
N ALA A 5 62.53 1.33 14.63
CA ALA A 5 62.76 2.10 13.40
C ALA A 5 61.69 1.73 12.32
N PRO A 6 61.71 2.35 11.11
CA PRO A 6 60.53 2.66 10.31
C PRO A 6 60.43 1.95 8.94
N GLY A 7 59.29 2.15 8.27
CA GLY A 7 59.27 2.51 6.85
C GLY A 7 58.51 1.57 5.90
N MET A 8 57.44 2.09 5.28
CA MET A 8 57.10 1.72 3.90
C MET A 8 56.29 2.83 3.23
N ARG A 9 56.77 3.24 2.04
CA ARG A 9 56.16 4.20 1.11
C ARG A 9 54.81 3.68 0.61
N CYS A 10 53.88 4.59 0.31
CA CYS A 10 52.91 4.33 -0.75
C CYS A 10 52.57 5.57 -1.58
N ASN A 11 52.38 5.27 -2.86
CA ASN A 11 52.48 6.12 -4.03
C ASN A 11 51.21 6.92 -4.31
N HIS A 12 51.38 7.95 -5.13
CA HIS A 12 50.32 8.64 -5.84
C HIS A 12 49.33 7.69 -6.54
N ARG A 13 48.04 7.81 -6.21
CA ARG A 13 46.96 7.69 -7.21
C ARG A 13 45.80 8.60 -6.82
N ARG A 14 45.63 9.69 -7.58
CA ARG A 14 44.33 10.36 -7.71
C ARG A 14 43.33 9.29 -8.17
N TRP A 15 42.10 9.31 -7.65
CA TRP A 15 40.82 9.24 -8.38
C TRP A 15 39.63 9.10 -7.40
N LYS A 16 38.62 9.97 -7.62
CA LYS A 16 37.18 9.82 -7.35
C LYS A 16 36.70 9.23 -6.00
N LEU A 17 36.80 10.00 -4.91
CA LEU A 17 35.99 9.78 -3.69
C LEU A 17 34.72 10.66 -3.62
N SER A 18 34.60 11.69 -4.47
CA SER A 18 33.49 12.66 -4.40
C SER A 18 32.16 12.16 -4.97
N ALA A 19 32.18 11.14 -5.84
CA ALA A 19 30.94 10.59 -6.44
C ALA A 19 30.31 9.47 -5.59
N LEU A 20 31.11 8.74 -4.81
CA LEU A 20 30.63 7.66 -3.94
C LEU A 20 29.95 8.19 -2.67
N LEU A 21 30.41 9.33 -2.12
CA LEU A 21 29.74 9.98 -0.99
C LEU A 21 28.39 10.62 -1.38
N LEU A 22 28.27 11.10 -2.62
CA LEU A 22 27.01 11.61 -3.17
C LEU A 22 26.02 10.48 -3.47
N LEU A 23 26.50 9.32 -3.96
CA LEU A 23 25.65 8.14 -4.17
C LEU A 23 25.25 7.46 -2.86
N PHE A 24 26.09 7.46 -1.82
CA PHE A 24 25.73 6.94 -0.51
C PHE A 24 24.74 7.86 0.23
N ALA A 25 24.86 9.18 0.05
CA ALA A 25 23.89 10.15 0.55
C ALA A 25 22.54 10.09 -0.21
N LEU A 26 22.57 9.87 -1.55
CA LEU A 26 21.36 9.61 -2.34
C LEU A 26 20.72 8.26 -2.02
N TRP A 27 21.51 7.24 -1.66
CA TRP A 27 21.00 5.92 -1.27
C TRP A 27 20.34 5.94 0.12
N ILE A 28 20.84 6.77 1.06
CA ILE A 28 20.19 6.99 2.36
C ILE A 28 18.93 7.87 2.23
N MET A 29 18.88 8.77 1.23
CA MET A 29 17.72 9.66 0.98
C MET A 29 16.67 9.07 0.02
N CYS A 30 16.85 7.84 -0.47
CA CYS A 30 15.88 7.13 -1.33
C CYS A 30 15.50 5.74 -0.80
N ALA A 31 15.92 5.37 0.41
CA ALA A 31 15.32 4.23 1.10
C ALA A 31 14.01 4.71 1.76
N PRO A 32 12.83 4.17 1.39
CA PRO A 32 11.65 4.38 2.22
C PRO A 32 11.96 3.80 3.61
N HIS A 33 11.75 4.60 4.65
CA HIS A 33 11.70 4.10 6.02
C HIS A 33 10.49 3.17 6.14
N SER A 34 10.67 1.89 5.82
CA SER A 34 9.77 0.85 6.29
C SER A 34 9.96 0.72 7.79
N VAL A 35 9.00 1.26 8.54
CA VAL A 35 8.65 0.79 9.88
C VAL A 35 8.60 -0.74 9.81
N TRP A 36 9.10 -1.46 10.82
CA TRP A 36 8.92 -2.90 10.96
C TRP A 36 7.42 -3.21 11.11
N GLY A 37 6.72 -3.23 9.99
CA GLY A 37 5.41 -3.82 9.82
C GLY A 37 5.61 -5.29 9.48
N CYS A 38 4.79 -6.15 10.07
CA CYS A 38 4.67 -7.54 9.67
C CYS A 38 4.21 -7.62 8.21
N ASP A 39 5.11 -7.58 7.21
CA ASP A 39 4.71 -8.11 5.91
C ASP A 39 5.81 -8.48 4.92
N ASN A 40 5.69 -9.72 4.42
CA ASN A 40 5.96 -10.03 3.03
C ASN A 40 5.08 -11.21 2.63
N CYS A 41 3.75 -11.01 2.53
CA CYS A 41 2.78 -12.05 2.18
C CYS A 41 2.58 -12.24 0.67
N ARG A 42 3.44 -11.64 -0.17
CA ARG A 42 3.52 -11.89 -1.61
C ARG A 42 4.76 -12.72 -1.95
N THR A 43 4.61 -14.05 -2.03
CA THR A 43 5.75 -14.96 -2.19
C THR A 43 5.52 -16.08 -3.21
N ILE A 44 6.62 -16.57 -3.78
CA ILE A 44 6.63 -17.76 -4.64
C ILE A 44 7.23 -18.91 -3.85
N LEU A 45 6.48 -19.99 -3.72
CA LEU A 45 6.83 -21.16 -2.91
C LEU A 45 7.09 -22.34 -3.86
N SER A 46 8.35 -22.74 -3.99
CA SER A 46 8.80 -23.76 -4.95
C SER A 46 9.39 -25.02 -4.31
N ASN A 47 9.33 -25.13 -2.99
CA ASN A 47 9.88 -26.29 -2.28
C ASN A 47 8.98 -27.53 -2.48
N PRO A 48 9.51 -28.76 -2.32
CA PRO A 48 8.72 -30.00 -2.43
C PRO A 48 7.52 -30.06 -1.50
N SER A 49 7.66 -29.45 -0.33
CA SER A 49 6.61 -29.24 0.66
C SER A 49 6.94 -28.00 1.48
N GLY A 50 5.93 -27.45 2.15
CA GLY A 50 6.11 -26.32 3.05
C GLY A 50 4.82 -25.89 3.74
N THR A 51 4.92 -24.83 4.52
CA THR A 51 3.80 -24.20 5.23
C THR A 51 3.85 -22.70 5.06
N PHE A 52 2.68 -22.06 5.06
CA PHE A 52 2.53 -20.61 5.03
C PHE A 52 1.24 -20.21 5.76
N THR A 53 1.21 -18.98 6.27
CA THR A 53 0.12 -18.49 7.12
C THR A 53 -0.37 -17.14 6.63
N SER A 54 -1.57 -16.75 7.05
CA SER A 54 -2.01 -15.36 7.00
C SER A 54 -1.06 -14.46 7.81
N PRO A 55 -1.00 -13.14 7.51
CA PRO A 55 -0.23 -12.20 8.31
C PRO A 55 -0.62 -12.27 9.79
N CYS A 56 0.35 -12.17 10.69
CA CYS A 56 0.18 -12.15 12.15
C CYS A 56 -0.36 -13.45 12.80
N TYR A 57 -0.67 -14.50 12.04
CA TYR A 57 -1.08 -15.80 12.58
C TYR A 57 -0.08 -16.32 13.63
N PRO A 58 -0.52 -16.81 14.82
CA PRO A 58 -1.89 -17.20 15.18
C PRO A 58 -2.76 -16.08 15.78
N ASN A 59 -2.29 -14.83 15.82
CA ASN A 59 -3.13 -13.69 16.17
C ASN A 59 -3.98 -13.29 14.95
N ASP A 60 -4.98 -12.47 15.19
CA ASP A 60 -5.88 -12.04 14.13
C ASP A 60 -5.14 -11.32 13.00
N TYR A 61 -5.53 -11.59 11.75
CA TYR A 61 -4.93 -10.93 10.59
C TYR A 61 -5.31 -9.44 10.59
N PRO A 62 -4.46 -8.54 10.07
CA PRO A 62 -4.83 -7.13 9.96
C PRO A 62 -5.94 -6.91 8.91
N ASN A 63 -6.56 -5.74 8.93
CA ASN A 63 -7.52 -5.31 7.91
C ASN A 63 -6.85 -4.96 6.59
N THR A 64 -7.65 -4.89 5.53
CA THR A 64 -7.28 -4.42 4.19
C THR A 64 -6.06 -5.14 3.60
N GLN A 65 -5.92 -6.43 3.90
CA GLN A 65 -4.80 -7.22 3.42
C GLN A 65 -5.05 -7.67 1.99
N SER A 66 -3.99 -7.70 1.20
CA SER A 66 -4.01 -8.21 -0.18
C SER A 66 -2.80 -9.10 -0.39
N CYS A 67 -2.88 -10.33 0.12
CA CYS A 67 -1.81 -11.30 0.10
C CYS A 67 -1.92 -12.27 -1.08
N SER A 68 -0.78 -12.78 -1.56
CA SER A 68 -0.75 -13.71 -2.68
C SER A 68 0.43 -14.67 -2.60
N TRP A 69 0.13 -15.96 -2.52
CA TRP A 69 1.10 -17.04 -2.56
C TRP A 69 0.95 -17.80 -3.87
N THR A 70 2.06 -17.93 -4.59
CA THR A 70 2.13 -18.73 -5.81
C THR A 70 2.92 -19.99 -5.51
N LEU A 71 2.22 -21.12 -5.45
CA LEU A 71 2.84 -22.42 -5.28
C LEU A 71 3.25 -22.93 -6.65
N ARG A 72 4.53 -23.31 -6.83
CA ARG A 72 5.05 -23.75 -8.13
C ARG A 72 5.77 -25.09 -8.01
N ALA A 73 5.32 -26.07 -8.79
CA ALA A 73 5.93 -27.38 -8.93
C ALA A 73 6.61 -27.54 -10.32
N PRO A 74 7.60 -28.43 -10.44
CA PRO A 74 8.12 -28.83 -11.74
C PRO A 74 7.05 -29.59 -12.54
N THR A 75 7.18 -29.59 -13.87
CA THR A 75 6.29 -30.34 -14.78
C THR A 75 6.22 -31.83 -14.40
N GLY A 76 5.02 -32.42 -14.46
CA GLY A 76 4.76 -33.81 -14.01
C GLY A 76 4.29 -33.93 -12.56
N TYR A 77 4.27 -32.81 -11.82
CA TYR A 77 3.72 -32.72 -10.48
C TYR A 77 2.57 -31.71 -10.43
N ILE A 78 1.55 -32.04 -9.63
CA ILE A 78 0.51 -31.12 -9.16
C ILE A 78 0.79 -30.74 -7.71
N ILE A 79 0.05 -29.78 -7.20
CA ILE A 79 0.21 -29.22 -5.87
C ILE A 79 -1.05 -29.57 -5.08
N GLN A 80 -0.85 -30.24 -3.95
CA GLN A 80 -1.89 -30.45 -2.97
C GLN A 80 -1.69 -29.46 -1.82
N ILE A 81 -2.70 -28.63 -1.56
CA ILE A 81 -2.75 -27.73 -0.41
C ILE A 81 -3.73 -28.27 0.63
N THR A 82 -3.41 -28.12 1.91
CA THR A 82 -4.25 -28.47 3.04
C THR A 82 -4.32 -27.30 4.01
N PHE A 83 -5.54 -26.85 4.36
CA PHE A 83 -5.74 -25.83 5.39
C PHE A 83 -5.85 -26.49 6.76
N ASN A 84 -4.76 -26.45 7.53
CA ASN A 84 -4.67 -27.10 8.85
C ASN A 84 -5.48 -26.36 9.91
N ASP A 85 -5.52 -25.03 9.82
CA ASP A 85 -6.42 -24.18 10.59
C ASP A 85 -6.93 -23.07 9.67
N PHE A 86 -8.19 -22.70 9.81
CA PHE A 86 -8.87 -21.73 8.96
C PHE A 86 -10.05 -21.13 9.71
N ASP A 87 -9.99 -19.82 9.92
CA ASP A 87 -11.04 -19.03 10.55
C ASP A 87 -10.93 -17.61 9.99
N ILE A 88 -11.80 -17.31 9.04
CA ILE A 88 -11.92 -16.04 8.30
C ILE A 88 -13.33 -15.50 8.56
N GLU A 89 -13.56 -14.19 8.48
CA GLU A 89 -14.90 -13.63 8.63
C GLU A 89 -15.91 -14.32 7.69
N GLU A 90 -17.10 -14.67 8.21
CA GLU A 90 -18.13 -15.39 7.45
C GLU A 90 -19.13 -14.41 6.81
N ALA A 91 -19.37 -14.56 5.51
CA ALA A 91 -20.34 -13.75 4.77
C ALA A 91 -20.97 -14.55 3.61
N PRO A 92 -22.22 -14.25 3.21
CA PRO A 92 -22.81 -14.82 1.99
C PRO A 92 -21.91 -14.55 0.79
N ASN A 93 -21.56 -15.59 0.03
CA ASN A 93 -20.61 -15.53 -1.10
C ASN A 93 -19.19 -15.02 -0.76
N CYS A 94 -18.80 -15.01 0.52
CA CYS A 94 -17.49 -14.54 0.99
C CYS A 94 -17.15 -13.14 0.46
N ILE A 95 -18.10 -12.20 0.61
CA ILE A 95 -18.00 -10.83 0.11
C ILE A 95 -17.13 -9.91 0.98
N TYR A 96 -16.97 -10.24 2.27
CA TYR A 96 -16.11 -9.52 3.21
C TYR A 96 -14.68 -10.02 3.08
N ASP A 97 -14.23 -10.85 4.01
CA ASP A 97 -12.96 -11.55 3.90
C ASP A 97 -13.07 -12.82 3.07
N SER A 98 -12.07 -13.05 2.22
CA SER A 98 -12.01 -14.30 1.46
C SER A 98 -10.60 -14.76 1.15
N VAL A 99 -10.42 -16.07 1.22
CA VAL A 99 -9.30 -16.77 0.61
C VAL A 99 -9.78 -17.32 -0.72
N SER A 100 -9.22 -16.84 -1.82
CA SER A 100 -9.48 -17.39 -3.14
C SER A 100 -8.35 -18.31 -3.57
N LEU A 101 -8.74 -19.53 -3.93
CA LEU A 101 -7.87 -20.59 -4.42
C LEU A 101 -8.13 -20.78 -5.90
N ASP A 102 -7.11 -20.54 -6.71
CA ASP A 102 -7.10 -20.84 -8.13
C ASP A 102 -6.25 -22.09 -8.37
N ASN A 103 -6.93 -23.16 -8.78
CA ASN A 103 -6.32 -24.46 -9.05
C ASN A 103 -5.92 -24.64 -10.53
N GLY A 104 -6.05 -23.61 -11.37
CA GLY A 104 -5.73 -23.60 -12.80
C GLY A 104 -6.92 -23.83 -13.74
N GLU A 105 -8.05 -24.34 -13.24
CA GLU A 105 -9.29 -24.56 -14.02
C GLU A 105 -10.46 -23.74 -13.46
N SER A 106 -10.49 -23.54 -12.14
CA SER A 106 -11.55 -22.87 -11.42
C SER A 106 -11.00 -22.04 -10.27
N GLN A 107 -11.65 -20.91 -9.99
CA GLN A 107 -11.36 -20.08 -8.83
C GLN A 107 -12.48 -20.23 -7.81
N THR A 108 -12.17 -20.76 -6.62
CA THR A 108 -13.11 -20.93 -5.52
C THR A 108 -12.76 -20.01 -4.35
N LYS A 109 -13.76 -19.39 -3.73
CA LYS A 109 -13.59 -18.52 -2.55
C LYS A 109 -14.04 -19.23 -1.28
N PHE A 110 -13.32 -19.00 -0.19
CA PHE A 110 -13.59 -19.55 1.13
C PHE A 110 -13.56 -18.45 2.19
N CYS A 111 -14.41 -18.59 3.21
CA CYS A 111 -14.57 -17.68 4.34
C CYS A 111 -15.16 -18.45 5.53
N GLY A 112 -15.36 -17.83 6.69
CA GLY A 112 -15.80 -18.57 7.88
C GLY A 112 -14.81 -19.68 8.27
N ALA A 113 -15.35 -20.82 8.70
CA ALA A 113 -14.59 -22.05 8.95
C ALA A 113 -14.65 -23.06 7.78
N THR A 114 -15.12 -22.65 6.59
CA THR A 114 -15.51 -23.59 5.52
C THR A 114 -14.36 -24.39 4.94
N ALA A 115 -13.13 -23.87 4.99
CA ALA A 115 -11.94 -24.54 4.46
C ALA A 115 -11.15 -25.32 5.51
N LYS A 116 -11.56 -25.30 6.78
CA LYS A 116 -10.80 -25.94 7.88
C LYS A 116 -10.74 -27.45 7.69
N GLY A 117 -9.53 -27.99 7.59
CA GLY A 117 -9.28 -29.43 7.39
C GLY A 117 -9.49 -29.92 5.96
N LEU A 118 -9.83 -29.05 5.00
CA LEU A 118 -9.98 -29.41 3.61
C LEU A 118 -8.64 -29.44 2.88
N SER A 119 -8.57 -30.28 1.84
CA SER A 119 -7.43 -30.36 0.94
C SER A 119 -7.87 -30.21 -0.51
N PHE A 120 -7.07 -29.49 -1.30
CA PHE A 120 -7.36 -29.18 -2.69
C PHE A 120 -6.14 -29.50 -3.56
N ASN A 121 -6.40 -29.98 -4.78
CA ASN A 121 -5.36 -30.31 -5.75
C ASN A 121 -5.38 -29.32 -6.91
N SER A 122 -4.20 -28.96 -7.41
CA SER A 122 -4.06 -28.19 -8.65
C SER A 122 -4.28 -29.09 -9.87
N THR A 123 -4.75 -28.48 -10.97
CA THR A 123 -4.89 -29.12 -12.28
C THR A 123 -3.60 -29.04 -13.08
N VAL A 124 -2.86 -27.95 -12.91
CA VAL A 124 -1.54 -27.67 -13.51
C VAL A 124 -0.45 -27.67 -12.44
N ASN A 125 0.80 -27.45 -12.84
CA ASN A 125 1.97 -27.42 -11.93
C ASN A 125 2.12 -26.09 -11.16
N GLU A 126 1.07 -25.26 -11.12
CA GLU A 126 1.03 -23.98 -10.42
C GLU A 126 -0.34 -23.81 -9.75
N MET A 127 -0.37 -23.20 -8.58
CA MET A 127 -1.59 -22.92 -7.81
C MET A 127 -1.46 -21.54 -7.17
N HIS A 128 -2.48 -20.71 -7.32
CA HIS A 128 -2.48 -19.36 -6.74
C HIS A 128 -3.45 -19.29 -5.57
N VAL A 129 -2.94 -18.84 -4.44
CA VAL A 129 -3.72 -18.58 -3.23
C VAL A 129 -3.68 -17.08 -3.01
N SER A 130 -4.84 -16.44 -2.95
CA SER A 130 -4.93 -15.03 -2.60
C SER A 130 -5.85 -14.84 -1.41
N PHE A 131 -5.44 -13.95 -0.51
CA PHE A 131 -6.23 -13.61 0.66
C PHE A 131 -6.51 -12.11 0.61
N SER A 132 -7.78 -11.77 0.69
CA SER A 132 -8.26 -10.40 0.82
C SER A 132 -9.00 -10.29 2.13
N SER A 133 -8.63 -9.32 2.96
CA SER A 133 -9.48 -8.88 4.07
C SER A 133 -10.08 -7.51 3.78
N ASP A 134 -11.30 -7.29 4.24
CA ASP A 134 -11.97 -6.00 4.21
C ASP A 134 -11.49 -5.12 5.38
N PHE A 135 -12.24 -4.05 5.68
CA PHE A 135 -11.81 -3.05 6.63
C PHE A 135 -12.17 -3.38 8.09
N SER A 136 -12.89 -4.48 8.36
CA SER A 136 -13.41 -4.81 9.69
C SER A 136 -13.37 -6.31 10.03
N ILE A 137 -13.89 -6.68 11.20
CA ILE A 137 -14.01 -8.05 11.75
C ILE A 137 -12.87 -9.01 11.36
N GLN A 138 -11.76 -8.91 12.10
CA GLN A 138 -10.66 -9.83 11.94
C GLN A 138 -10.95 -11.14 12.67
N LYS A 139 -10.46 -12.23 12.09
CA LYS A 139 -10.41 -13.54 12.72
C LYS A 139 -8.98 -14.03 12.80
N LYS A 140 -8.82 -15.23 13.34
CA LYS A 140 -7.51 -15.85 13.56
C LYS A 140 -6.70 -16.02 12.27
N GLY A 141 -7.36 -16.13 11.12
CA GLY A 141 -6.71 -16.35 9.83
C GLY A 141 -6.55 -17.81 9.48
N PHE A 142 -5.46 -18.16 8.80
CA PHE A 142 -5.23 -19.54 8.38
C PHE A 142 -3.77 -19.97 8.46
N ASN A 143 -3.60 -21.29 8.59
CA ASN A 143 -2.33 -21.99 8.46
C ASN A 143 -2.48 -23.11 7.43
N ALA A 144 -1.79 -22.97 6.30
CA ALA A 144 -1.84 -23.91 5.19
C ALA A 144 -0.51 -24.64 5.02
N SER A 145 -0.58 -25.93 4.72
CA SER A 145 0.54 -26.74 4.25
C SER A 145 0.35 -27.09 2.78
N TYR A 146 1.43 -27.23 2.04
CA TYR A 146 1.40 -27.71 0.67
C TYR A 146 2.45 -28.80 0.45
N ILE A 147 2.14 -29.73 -0.44
CA ILE A 147 3.04 -30.77 -0.94
C ILE A 147 2.89 -30.88 -2.45
N ARG A 148 3.98 -31.20 -3.16
CA ARG A 148 3.88 -31.61 -4.56
C ARG A 148 3.52 -33.10 -4.64
N VAL A 149 2.58 -33.44 -5.50
CA VAL A 149 2.11 -34.81 -5.76
C VAL A 149 2.37 -35.13 -7.22
N ALA A 150 3.02 -36.25 -7.52
CA ALA A 150 3.23 -36.67 -8.90
C ALA A 150 1.88 -36.97 -9.56
N VAL A 151 1.64 -36.48 -10.79
CA VAL A 151 0.42 -36.80 -11.53
C VAL A 151 0.44 -38.27 -11.87
N SER A 152 -0.65 -39.00 -11.58
CA SER A 152 -0.74 -40.43 -11.89
C SER A 152 -0.66 -40.65 -13.41
N LEU A 153 0.23 -41.55 -13.84
CA LEU A 153 0.37 -41.95 -15.25
C LEU A 153 -0.96 -42.47 -15.84
N ARG A 154 -1.86 -43.00 -15.00
CA ARG A 154 -3.21 -43.44 -15.42
C ARG A 154 -4.11 -42.32 -15.92
N ASN A 155 -3.78 -41.07 -15.66
CA ASN A 155 -4.52 -39.92 -16.17
C ASN A 155 -3.83 -39.23 -17.34
N GLN A 156 -2.77 -39.85 -17.89
CA GLN A 156 -1.92 -39.27 -18.91
C GLN A 156 -1.71 -40.27 -20.05
N LYS A 157 -1.76 -39.77 -21.29
CA LYS A 157 -1.27 -40.50 -22.46
C LYS A 157 0.17 -40.14 -22.75
N VAL A 158 0.88 -41.06 -23.40
CA VAL A 158 2.28 -40.90 -23.80
C VAL A 158 2.34 -40.74 -25.30
N ILE A 159 2.85 -39.59 -25.76
CA ILE A 159 3.12 -39.30 -27.17
C ILE A 159 4.46 -39.93 -27.55
N LEU A 160 4.46 -40.77 -28.58
CA LEU A 160 5.66 -41.49 -29.00
C LEU A 160 6.61 -40.59 -29.81
N PRO A 161 7.93 -40.69 -29.56
CA PRO A 161 8.93 -39.89 -30.26
C PRO A 161 9.03 -40.33 -31.73
N GLN A 162 8.98 -39.36 -32.65
CA GLN A 162 9.11 -39.61 -34.09
C GLN A 162 10.58 -39.73 -34.54
N THR A 163 11.51 -39.15 -33.76
CA THR A 163 12.96 -39.19 -33.99
C THR A 163 13.67 -39.60 -32.70
N LEU A 164 14.72 -40.42 -32.82
CA LEU A 164 15.49 -40.92 -31.66
C LEU A 164 16.14 -39.80 -30.82
N ASP A 165 16.40 -38.63 -31.40
CA ASP A 165 17.01 -37.47 -30.73
C ASP A 165 16.04 -36.67 -29.83
N ALA A 166 14.73 -36.93 -29.86
CA ALA A 166 13.75 -36.10 -29.15
C ALA A 166 13.69 -36.43 -27.65
N TYR A 167 13.29 -37.67 -27.33
CA TYR A 167 13.22 -38.22 -25.98
C TYR A 167 12.94 -39.73 -26.08
N GLN A 168 13.31 -40.49 -25.05
CA GLN A 168 13.02 -41.92 -24.97
C GLN A 168 11.96 -42.19 -23.89
N VAL A 169 11.07 -43.14 -24.18
CA VAL A 169 10.09 -43.64 -23.20
C VAL A 169 10.39 -45.09 -22.90
N SER A 170 10.96 -45.36 -21.73
CA SER A 170 11.38 -46.70 -21.33
C SER A 170 10.80 -47.09 -19.97
N VAL A 171 10.78 -48.39 -19.71
CA VAL A 171 10.63 -48.90 -18.34
C VAL A 171 11.79 -48.39 -17.48
N ALA A 172 11.50 -48.05 -16.22
CA ALA A 172 12.49 -47.52 -15.29
C ALA A 172 13.54 -48.59 -14.95
N LYS A 173 14.80 -48.19 -14.79
CA LYS A 173 15.91 -49.10 -14.44
C LYS A 173 15.71 -49.84 -13.10
N SER A 174 14.80 -49.35 -12.25
CA SER A 174 14.40 -49.98 -11.00
C SER A 174 13.54 -51.23 -11.19
N VAL A 175 12.97 -51.45 -12.38
CA VAL A 175 12.10 -52.58 -12.69
C VAL A 175 12.86 -53.60 -13.55
N SER A 176 13.04 -54.81 -13.02
CA SER A 176 13.65 -55.94 -13.74
C SER A 176 12.58 -56.80 -14.40
N ILE A 177 12.66 -56.97 -15.73
CA ILE A 177 11.76 -57.86 -16.48
C ILE A 177 12.31 -59.30 -16.40
N PRO A 178 11.54 -60.28 -15.89
CA PRO A 178 11.99 -61.67 -15.80
C PRO A 178 12.06 -62.33 -17.18
N ALA A 179 12.74 -63.46 -17.29
CA ALA A 179 12.66 -64.28 -18.50
C ALA A 179 11.21 -64.73 -18.77
N LEU A 180 10.71 -64.53 -19.99
CA LEU A 180 9.33 -64.79 -20.36
C LEU A 180 9.25 -66.03 -21.26
N SER A 181 8.58 -67.08 -20.77
CA SER A 181 8.12 -68.25 -21.56
C SER A 181 6.66 -68.12 -21.99
N ALA A 182 5.93 -67.22 -21.35
CA ALA A 182 4.58 -66.82 -21.66
C ALA A 182 4.37 -65.36 -21.25
N PHE A 183 3.51 -64.63 -21.94
CA PHE A 183 3.11 -63.30 -21.51
C PHE A 183 1.70 -62.94 -21.97
N THR A 184 1.15 -61.93 -21.28
CA THR A 184 0.01 -61.15 -21.75
C THR A 184 0.43 -59.69 -21.72
N VAL A 185 0.31 -58.99 -22.85
CA VAL A 185 0.55 -57.55 -22.93
C VAL A 185 -0.71 -56.86 -23.41
N CYS A 186 -1.13 -55.81 -22.72
CA CYS A 186 -2.30 -55.02 -23.09
C CYS A 186 -1.95 -53.54 -23.07
N PHE A 187 -2.36 -52.82 -24.10
CA PHE A 187 -2.22 -51.37 -24.17
C PHE A 187 -3.32 -50.79 -25.06
N GLU A 188 -3.51 -49.49 -24.93
CA GLU A 188 -4.39 -48.70 -25.79
C GLU A 188 -3.53 -47.77 -26.64
N ALA A 189 -3.84 -47.67 -27.93
CA ALA A 189 -3.12 -46.78 -28.81
C ALA A 189 -4.08 -46.00 -29.72
N SER A 190 -3.61 -44.82 -30.14
CA SER A 190 -4.23 -43.96 -31.15
C SER A 190 -3.18 -43.59 -32.18
N LYS A 191 -3.61 -43.34 -33.41
CA LYS A 191 -2.76 -42.91 -34.53
C LYS A 191 -3.26 -41.57 -35.07
N VAL A 192 -2.33 -40.69 -35.41
CA VAL A 192 -2.61 -39.36 -35.97
C VAL A 192 -2.07 -39.29 -37.40
N GLY A 193 -2.99 -39.12 -38.36
CA GLY A 193 -2.68 -39.01 -39.79
C GLY A 193 -2.96 -40.30 -40.58
N ASN A 194 -3.20 -40.13 -41.87
CA ASN A 194 -3.59 -41.20 -42.81
C ASN A 194 -2.40 -41.80 -43.57
N GLU A 195 -1.16 -41.54 -43.14
CA GLU A 195 0.04 -42.09 -43.77
C GLU A 195 0.16 -43.60 -43.46
N ASP A 196 0.39 -44.41 -44.49
CA ASP A 196 0.54 -45.87 -44.43
C ASP A 196 1.99 -46.31 -44.11
N ASP A 197 2.73 -45.48 -43.39
CA ASP A 197 4.14 -45.74 -43.07
C ASP A 197 4.30 -46.92 -42.10
N ASP A 198 5.41 -47.64 -42.24
CA ASP A 198 5.81 -48.72 -41.33
C ASP A 198 6.15 -48.14 -39.94
N TRP A 199 5.68 -48.82 -38.88
CA TRP A 199 5.85 -48.32 -37.51
C TRP A 199 6.02 -49.41 -36.46
N ILE A 200 6.66 -49.06 -35.34
CA ILE A 200 6.76 -49.90 -34.13
C ILE A 200 6.02 -49.24 -32.96
N ALA A 201 5.15 -49.98 -32.28
CA ALA A 201 4.43 -49.49 -31.09
C ALA A 201 5.24 -49.67 -29.81
N PHE A 202 5.88 -50.83 -29.63
CA PHE A 202 6.80 -51.08 -28.53
C PHE A 202 7.87 -52.09 -28.95
N SER A 203 9.04 -51.99 -28.31
CA SER A 203 10.17 -52.88 -28.54
C SER A 203 10.85 -53.24 -27.22
N TYR A 204 11.29 -54.48 -27.10
CA TYR A 204 12.09 -54.98 -25.99
C TYR A 204 13.40 -55.51 -26.53
N SER A 205 14.50 -54.99 -25.99
CA SER A 205 15.85 -55.32 -26.43
C SER A 205 16.71 -55.83 -25.27
N ASP A 206 17.67 -56.71 -25.57
CA ASP A 206 18.69 -57.10 -24.58
C ASP A 206 19.73 -55.99 -24.36
N GLU A 207 20.74 -56.24 -23.49
CA GLU A 207 21.85 -55.31 -23.26
C GLU A 207 22.66 -54.99 -24.52
N SER A 208 22.65 -55.88 -25.53
CA SER A 208 23.32 -55.68 -26.81
C SER A 208 22.47 -54.96 -27.86
N LEU A 209 21.31 -54.41 -27.46
CA LEU A 209 20.32 -53.73 -28.30
C LEU A 209 19.67 -54.62 -29.38
N THR A 210 19.83 -55.95 -29.27
CA THR A 210 19.12 -56.89 -30.14
C THR A 210 17.65 -56.94 -29.72
N GLN A 211 16.75 -56.76 -30.68
CA GLN A 211 15.31 -56.70 -30.46
C GLN A 211 14.76 -58.11 -30.31
N LEU A 212 14.28 -58.43 -29.10
CA LEU A 212 13.76 -59.74 -28.72
C LEU A 212 12.24 -59.81 -28.79
N LEU A 213 11.54 -58.71 -28.57
CA LEU A 213 10.09 -58.65 -28.70
C LEU A 213 9.66 -57.31 -29.30
N SER A 214 8.76 -57.30 -30.27
CA SER A 214 8.16 -56.06 -30.77
C SER A 214 6.82 -56.29 -31.45
N PHE A 215 5.98 -55.26 -31.41
CA PHE A 215 4.78 -55.17 -32.23
C PHE A 215 4.96 -54.08 -33.30
N GLU A 216 4.92 -54.49 -34.56
CA GLU A 216 5.24 -53.64 -35.71
C GLU A 216 4.21 -53.78 -36.84
N ARG A 217 3.95 -52.68 -37.55
CA ARG A 217 3.28 -52.68 -38.86
C ARG A 217 4.35 -52.55 -39.94
N ALA A 218 4.38 -53.50 -40.86
CA ALA A 218 5.32 -53.52 -41.99
C ALA A 218 4.60 -53.98 -43.26
N ASN A 219 4.79 -53.31 -44.40
CA ASN A 219 4.20 -53.73 -45.70
C ASN A 219 2.66 -53.98 -45.64
N ASN A 220 1.90 -53.12 -44.97
CA ASN A 220 0.45 -53.30 -44.72
C ASN A 220 0.05 -54.57 -43.94
N GLY A 221 1.01 -55.23 -43.28
CA GLY A 221 0.77 -56.33 -42.34
C GLY A 221 1.14 -55.95 -40.90
N TYR A 222 0.51 -56.62 -39.94
CA TYR A 222 0.82 -56.49 -38.52
C TYR A 222 1.61 -57.71 -38.07
N PHE A 223 2.75 -57.48 -37.43
CA PHE A 223 3.66 -58.52 -37.01
C PHE A 223 4.00 -58.41 -35.52
N LEU A 224 4.04 -59.57 -34.86
CA LEU A 224 4.65 -59.72 -33.55
C LEU A 224 5.98 -60.45 -33.74
N SER A 225 7.09 -59.76 -33.49
CA SER A 225 8.43 -60.35 -33.52
C SER A 225 8.76 -60.92 -32.15
N ILE A 226 9.14 -62.20 -32.08
CA ILE A 226 9.54 -62.90 -30.85
C ILE A 226 10.86 -63.63 -31.10
N SER A 227 11.93 -63.21 -30.42
CA SER A 227 13.29 -63.76 -30.51
C SER A 227 13.78 -63.99 -31.95
N GLY A 228 13.45 -63.07 -32.87
CA GLY A 228 13.82 -63.12 -34.29
C GLY A 228 12.78 -63.77 -35.22
N SER A 229 11.75 -64.43 -34.68
CA SER A 229 10.63 -65.00 -35.45
C SER A 229 9.51 -63.96 -35.62
N ARG A 230 9.05 -63.70 -36.85
CA ARG A 230 7.94 -62.77 -37.14
C ARG A 230 6.61 -63.51 -37.33
N CYS A 231 5.65 -63.27 -36.45
CA CYS A 231 4.29 -63.83 -36.52
C CYS A 231 3.33 -62.83 -37.17
N MET A 232 2.65 -63.19 -38.27
CA MET A 232 1.71 -62.31 -38.97
C MET A 232 0.31 -62.38 -38.35
N LEU A 233 -0.23 -61.26 -37.88
CA LEU A 233 -1.46 -61.22 -37.08
C LEU A 233 -2.73 -60.79 -37.86
N ASN A 234 -2.62 -60.56 -39.17
CA ASN A 234 -3.70 -59.99 -39.99
C ASN A 234 -5.02 -60.77 -39.93
N SER A 235 -4.98 -62.10 -39.80
CA SER A 235 -6.20 -62.92 -39.73
C SER A 235 -7.06 -62.59 -38.50
N ALA A 236 -6.42 -62.21 -37.39
CA ALA A 236 -7.08 -61.93 -36.13
C ALA A 236 -7.50 -60.46 -35.94
N LEU A 237 -6.98 -59.54 -36.76
CA LEU A 237 -7.22 -58.09 -36.62
C LEU A 237 -8.33 -57.55 -37.52
N SER A 238 -8.93 -58.38 -38.40
CA SER A 238 -10.11 -58.06 -39.23
C SER A 238 -10.11 -56.64 -39.85
N VAL A 239 -9.03 -56.30 -40.55
CA VAL A 239 -8.78 -54.96 -41.10
C VAL A 239 -9.26 -54.87 -42.56
N LYS A 240 -9.90 -53.75 -42.94
CA LYS A 240 -10.22 -53.45 -44.35
C LYS A 240 -8.97 -52.97 -45.09
N GLU A 241 -8.87 -53.22 -46.39
CA GLU A 241 -7.76 -52.69 -47.20
C GLU A 241 -7.67 -51.15 -47.07
N ASN A 242 -6.49 -50.65 -46.71
CA ASN A 242 -6.12 -49.23 -46.51
C ASN A 242 -6.62 -48.56 -45.21
N GLU A 243 -7.07 -49.31 -44.20
CA GLU A 243 -7.32 -48.77 -42.84
C GLU A 243 -6.26 -49.30 -41.85
N ASP A 244 -5.79 -48.44 -40.93
CA ASP A 244 -4.94 -48.87 -39.80
C ASP A 244 -5.81 -49.45 -38.67
N ILE A 245 -5.29 -50.37 -37.85
CA ILE A 245 -6.01 -50.87 -36.66
C ILE A 245 -6.20 -49.78 -35.61
N PHE A 246 -5.32 -48.78 -35.57
CA PHE A 246 -5.46 -47.65 -34.65
C PHE A 246 -6.01 -46.44 -35.39
N THR A 247 -7.09 -45.88 -34.86
CA THR A 247 -7.72 -44.65 -35.35
C THR A 247 -7.29 -43.45 -34.50
N GLU A 248 -7.90 -42.27 -34.71
CA GLU A 248 -7.68 -41.12 -33.81
C GLU A 248 -8.18 -41.38 -32.38
N ASN A 249 -9.08 -42.36 -32.18
CA ASN A 249 -9.56 -42.79 -30.87
C ASN A 249 -8.69 -43.92 -30.28
N PHE A 250 -8.68 -44.02 -28.95
CA PHE A 250 -7.98 -45.10 -28.26
C PHE A 250 -8.66 -46.45 -28.50
N GLU A 251 -7.91 -47.40 -29.07
CA GLU A 251 -8.34 -48.78 -29.22
C GLU A 251 -7.44 -49.71 -28.41
N GLN A 252 -8.05 -50.62 -27.63
CA GLN A 252 -7.34 -51.57 -26.80
C GLN A 252 -6.93 -52.81 -27.61
N LEU A 253 -5.65 -53.16 -27.51
CA LEU A 253 -5.08 -54.39 -28.07
C LEU A 253 -4.42 -55.19 -26.94
N CYS A 254 -4.78 -56.46 -26.84
CA CYS A 254 -4.11 -57.41 -25.97
C CYS A 254 -3.51 -58.56 -26.77
N LEU A 255 -2.23 -58.84 -26.55
CA LEU A 255 -1.49 -59.94 -27.18
C LEU A 255 -1.10 -60.95 -26.09
N VAL A 256 -1.36 -62.22 -26.39
CA VAL A 256 -1.09 -63.36 -25.51
C VAL A 256 -0.18 -64.32 -26.24
N TRP A 257 0.89 -64.78 -25.59
CA TRP A 257 1.80 -65.75 -26.19
C TRP A 257 2.25 -66.79 -25.18
N ASN A 258 2.44 -68.01 -25.67
CA ASN A 258 2.94 -69.15 -24.91
C ASN A 258 3.88 -70.00 -25.77
N ASN A 259 5.08 -70.27 -25.27
CA ASN A 259 6.09 -71.05 -25.99
C ASN A 259 5.76 -72.55 -26.15
N THR A 260 4.79 -73.08 -25.41
CA THR A 260 4.35 -74.49 -25.52
C THR A 260 3.34 -74.71 -26.64
N LEU A 261 2.48 -73.72 -26.88
CA LEU A 261 1.42 -73.79 -27.89
C LEU A 261 1.87 -73.30 -29.26
N GLY A 262 2.94 -72.48 -29.32
CA GLY A 262 3.43 -71.92 -30.57
C GLY A 262 2.38 -71.05 -31.27
N SER A 263 1.46 -70.44 -30.52
CA SER A 263 0.40 -69.59 -31.05
C SER A 263 0.36 -68.25 -30.32
N VAL A 264 -0.11 -67.23 -31.03
CA VAL A 264 -0.32 -65.87 -30.51
C VAL A 264 -1.82 -65.64 -30.44
N GLY A 265 -2.34 -65.44 -29.24
CA GLY A 265 -3.70 -64.96 -29.02
C GLY A 265 -3.76 -63.45 -29.20
N VAL A 266 -4.73 -62.97 -29.96
CA VAL A 266 -4.97 -61.54 -30.19
C VAL A 266 -6.40 -61.25 -29.75
N ASN A 267 -6.54 -60.33 -28.79
CA ASN A 267 -7.84 -59.78 -28.41
C ASN A 267 -7.91 -58.32 -28.85
N PHE A 268 -8.80 -58.05 -29.80
CA PHE A 268 -9.01 -56.72 -30.36
C PHE A 268 -10.51 -56.48 -30.57
N LYS A 269 -11.01 -55.30 -30.18
CA LYS A 269 -12.47 -54.98 -30.19
C LYS A 269 -13.35 -56.05 -29.52
N LYS A 270 -12.83 -56.70 -28.46
CA LYS A 270 -13.46 -57.81 -27.71
C LYS A 270 -13.62 -59.12 -28.48
N ASN A 271 -12.96 -59.26 -29.63
CA ASN A 271 -12.86 -60.51 -30.37
C ASN A 271 -11.50 -61.14 -30.10
N TYR A 272 -11.50 -62.38 -29.59
CA TYR A 272 -10.29 -63.15 -29.34
C TYR A 272 -10.10 -64.20 -30.45
N GLU A 273 -8.95 -64.17 -31.11
CA GLU A 273 -8.54 -65.18 -32.09
C GLU A 273 -7.11 -65.65 -31.80
N MET A 274 -6.79 -66.89 -32.20
CA MET A 274 -5.44 -67.43 -32.11
C MET A 274 -4.82 -67.60 -33.49
N VAL A 275 -3.61 -67.10 -33.64
CA VAL A 275 -2.80 -67.18 -34.85
C VAL A 275 -1.66 -68.17 -34.61
N PRO A 276 -1.47 -69.20 -35.45
CA PRO A 276 -0.34 -70.12 -35.33
C PRO A 276 0.98 -69.41 -35.66
N CYS A 277 2.00 -69.65 -34.85
CA CYS A 277 3.37 -69.15 -35.03
C CYS A 277 4.39 -70.17 -34.51
N ASP A 278 4.44 -71.32 -35.18
CA ASP A 278 5.20 -72.52 -34.78
C ASP A 278 6.70 -72.24 -34.57
N SER A 279 7.26 -71.26 -35.28
CA SER A 279 8.65 -70.82 -35.14
C SER A 279 9.01 -70.22 -33.77
N THR A 280 8.02 -70.03 -32.89
CA THR A 280 8.21 -69.54 -31.51
C THR A 280 8.14 -70.66 -30.46
N MET A 281 7.91 -71.91 -30.86
CA MET A 281 7.90 -73.04 -29.94
C MET A 281 9.26 -73.23 -29.25
N SER A 282 9.24 -73.48 -27.95
CA SER A 282 10.45 -73.65 -27.11
C SER A 282 11.38 -72.43 -27.08
N THR A 283 10.94 -71.28 -27.58
CA THR A 283 11.69 -70.02 -27.42
C THR A 283 11.45 -69.43 -26.03
N VAL A 284 12.43 -68.73 -25.49
CA VAL A 284 12.35 -67.99 -24.23
C VAL A 284 12.91 -66.60 -24.48
N ILE A 285 12.17 -65.58 -24.07
CA ILE A 285 12.63 -64.19 -24.11
C ILE A 285 13.50 -63.99 -22.87
N THR A 286 14.76 -63.59 -23.04
CA THR A 286 15.68 -63.38 -21.92
C THR A 286 15.24 -62.18 -21.08
N GLY A 287 15.44 -62.28 -19.76
CA GLY A 287 15.17 -61.19 -18.82
C GLY A 287 16.22 -60.08 -18.85
N ASP A 288 16.04 -59.07 -18.01
CA ASP A 288 16.96 -57.94 -17.77
C ASP A 288 17.26 -57.06 -19.00
N GLY A 289 16.41 -57.11 -20.02
CA GLY A 289 16.43 -56.20 -21.15
C GLY A 289 15.74 -54.86 -20.88
N THR A 290 15.74 -54.00 -21.89
CA THR A 290 15.08 -52.68 -21.86
C THR A 290 13.81 -52.70 -22.69
N LEU A 291 12.67 -52.41 -22.05
CA LEU A 291 11.38 -52.24 -22.73
C LEU A 291 11.15 -50.77 -23.04
N LEU A 292 10.82 -50.49 -24.30
CA LEU A 292 10.69 -49.17 -24.89
C LEU A 292 9.34 -49.04 -25.59
N LEU A 293 8.69 -47.88 -25.43
CA LEU A 293 7.54 -47.53 -26.27
C LEU A 293 8.05 -46.80 -27.51
N GLY A 294 7.69 -47.31 -28.69
CA GLY A 294 8.23 -46.89 -29.97
C GLY A 294 9.41 -47.74 -30.46
N SER A 295 10.13 -47.19 -31.44
CA SER A 295 11.28 -47.81 -32.09
C SER A 295 12.59 -47.47 -31.39
N ASN A 296 13.51 -48.44 -31.37
CA ASN A 296 14.91 -48.28 -30.95
C ASN A 296 15.88 -48.28 -32.16
N ARG A 297 15.36 -48.26 -33.39
CA ARG A 297 16.15 -48.34 -34.63
C ARG A 297 15.86 -47.13 -35.51
N ASP A 298 16.89 -46.59 -36.14
CA ASP A 298 16.78 -45.46 -37.09
C ASP A 298 15.97 -45.81 -38.36
N GLU A 299 15.84 -47.09 -38.70
CA GLU A 299 15.25 -47.55 -39.97
C GLU A 299 13.72 -47.58 -39.97
N ILE A 300 13.07 -47.77 -38.81
CA ILE A 300 11.62 -47.87 -38.69
C ILE A 300 11.16 -46.85 -37.66
N ALA A 301 10.21 -45.99 -38.04
CA ALA A 301 9.68 -44.95 -37.16
C ALA A 301 8.83 -45.54 -36.01
N SER A 302 8.71 -44.80 -34.92
CA SER A 302 7.71 -45.13 -33.89
C SER A 302 6.30 -44.82 -34.41
N LEU A 303 5.29 -45.52 -33.89
CA LEU A 303 3.88 -45.21 -34.17
C LEU A 303 3.61 -43.71 -33.96
N LYS A 304 3.11 -43.03 -35.00
CA LYS A 304 2.75 -41.61 -34.98
C LYS A 304 1.44 -41.37 -34.24
N GLY A 305 1.52 -41.34 -32.92
CA GLY A 305 0.35 -41.21 -32.08
C GLY A 305 0.66 -41.34 -30.59
N SER A 306 -0.30 -41.85 -29.83
CA SER A 306 -0.19 -41.95 -28.37
C SER A 306 -0.50 -43.34 -27.85
N ILE A 307 0.25 -43.80 -26.85
CA ILE A 307 0.00 -45.04 -26.10
C ILE A 307 -0.51 -44.70 -24.70
N TYR A 308 -1.40 -45.55 -24.19
CA TYR A 308 -2.01 -45.46 -22.88
C TYR A 308 -2.16 -46.85 -22.22
N ASN A 309 -2.13 -46.90 -20.89
CA ASN A 309 -2.41 -48.07 -20.07
C ASN A 309 -1.66 -49.36 -20.45
N PHE A 310 -0.38 -49.23 -20.81
CA PHE A 310 0.49 -50.38 -21.13
C PHE A 310 0.76 -51.22 -19.89
N ARG A 311 0.41 -52.51 -19.98
CA ARG A 311 0.51 -53.47 -18.88
C ARG A 311 1.05 -54.80 -19.40
N LEU A 312 1.96 -55.41 -18.63
CA LEU A 312 2.61 -56.68 -18.95
C LEU A 312 2.46 -57.68 -17.80
N TRP A 313 2.07 -58.90 -18.17
CA TRP A 313 2.05 -60.06 -17.29
C TRP A 313 2.92 -61.19 -17.81
N ASN A 314 3.54 -61.97 -16.90
CA ASN A 314 4.39 -63.12 -17.23
C ASN A 314 3.62 -64.46 -17.40
N PHE A 315 2.30 -64.39 -17.60
CA PHE A 315 1.44 -65.54 -17.81
C PHE A 315 0.41 -65.24 -18.90
N THR A 316 -0.21 -66.28 -19.44
CA THR A 316 -1.31 -66.15 -20.41
C THR A 316 -2.64 -66.00 -19.69
N MET A 317 -3.44 -65.02 -20.11
CA MET A 317 -4.80 -64.84 -19.60
C MET A 317 -5.82 -65.59 -20.46
N ASP A 318 -6.87 -66.10 -19.81
CA ASP A 318 -7.98 -66.73 -20.51
C ASP A 318 -8.78 -65.71 -21.33
N PRO A 319 -9.35 -66.10 -22.49
CA PRO A 319 -10.14 -65.19 -23.34
C PRO A 319 -11.32 -64.52 -22.62
N LYS A 320 -11.95 -65.25 -21.68
CA LYS A 320 -13.06 -64.72 -20.86
C LYS A 320 -12.59 -63.63 -19.89
N VAL A 321 -11.37 -63.75 -19.36
CA VAL A 321 -10.77 -62.76 -18.47
C VAL A 321 -10.35 -61.54 -19.27
N LEU A 322 -9.79 -61.73 -20.47
CA LEU A 322 -9.39 -60.66 -21.39
C LEU A 322 -10.57 -59.80 -21.86
N ALA A 323 -11.72 -60.41 -22.16
CA ALA A 323 -12.92 -59.67 -22.57
C ALA A 323 -13.49 -58.75 -21.47
N ASN A 324 -13.24 -59.10 -20.20
CA ASN A 324 -13.70 -58.37 -19.02
C ASN A 324 -12.56 -57.66 -18.25
N LEU A 325 -11.38 -57.53 -18.87
CA LEU A 325 -10.22 -56.97 -18.20
C LEU A 325 -10.43 -55.46 -17.96
N SER A 326 -10.68 -55.09 -16.70
CA SER A 326 -10.76 -53.69 -16.31
C SER A 326 -9.42 -52.99 -16.55
N CYS A 327 -9.49 -51.72 -16.92
CA CYS A 327 -8.32 -50.86 -17.09
C CYS A 327 -7.53 -50.68 -15.77
N SER A 328 -8.18 -50.87 -14.60
CA SER A 328 -7.59 -50.66 -13.26
C SER A 328 -6.79 -51.85 -12.73
N VAL A 329 -6.86 -53.02 -13.37
CA VAL A 329 -6.11 -54.20 -12.94
C VAL A 329 -4.62 -53.97 -13.24
N PRO A 330 -3.73 -54.08 -12.22
CA PRO A 330 -2.32 -53.81 -12.39
C PRO A 330 -1.58 -54.96 -13.11
N GLY A 331 -0.60 -54.60 -13.94
CA GLY A 331 0.39 -55.53 -14.49
C GLY A 331 1.31 -56.08 -13.39
N ASN A 332 1.59 -57.39 -13.38
CA ASN A 332 2.50 -57.95 -12.37
C ASN A 332 3.99 -57.82 -12.73
N VAL A 333 4.32 -57.58 -14.01
CA VAL A 333 5.69 -57.29 -14.46
C VAL A 333 5.88 -55.80 -14.70
N VAL A 334 5.02 -55.20 -15.53
CA VAL A 334 5.01 -53.75 -15.80
C VAL A 334 3.59 -53.25 -15.68
N ASP A 335 3.37 -52.22 -14.86
CA ASP A 335 2.09 -51.52 -14.74
C ASP A 335 2.16 -50.08 -15.28
N TRP A 336 1.02 -49.50 -15.63
CA TRP A 336 0.92 -48.11 -16.07
C TRP A 336 0.91 -47.14 -14.88
N HIS A 337 2.02 -47.13 -14.14
CA HIS A 337 2.23 -46.32 -12.94
C HIS A 337 3.62 -45.66 -12.97
N ASN A 338 3.77 -44.49 -12.33
CA ASN A 338 5.00 -43.69 -12.39
C ASN A 338 6.26 -44.44 -11.94
N ASP A 339 6.12 -45.36 -10.98
CA ASP A 339 7.26 -46.12 -10.44
C ASP A 339 7.85 -47.13 -11.43
N PHE A 340 7.10 -47.49 -12.47
CA PHE A 340 7.51 -48.48 -13.47
C PHE A 340 8.12 -47.87 -14.73
N TRP A 341 7.94 -46.56 -14.96
CA TRP A 341 8.30 -45.92 -16.22
C TRP A 341 9.23 -44.72 -16.02
N SER A 342 10.17 -44.55 -16.95
CA SER A 342 11.01 -43.37 -17.10
C SER A 342 10.58 -42.62 -18.36
N ILE A 343 9.72 -41.62 -18.18
CA ILE A 343 9.07 -40.87 -19.28
C ILE A 343 9.46 -39.40 -19.19
N SER A 344 9.88 -38.82 -20.32
CA SER A 344 10.10 -37.38 -20.42
C SER A 344 8.79 -36.62 -20.24
N THR A 345 8.82 -35.50 -19.52
CA THR A 345 7.62 -34.66 -19.32
C THR A 345 7.07 -34.08 -20.63
N GLN A 346 7.89 -34.03 -21.69
CA GLN A 346 7.46 -33.63 -23.04
C GLN A 346 6.55 -34.66 -23.71
N ALA A 347 6.63 -35.93 -23.29
CA ALA A 347 5.84 -37.02 -23.85
C ALA A 347 4.45 -37.15 -23.18
N LEU A 348 4.30 -36.62 -21.96
CA LEU A 348 3.09 -36.78 -21.16
C LEU A 348 2.05 -35.71 -21.48
N LYS A 349 0.83 -36.13 -21.80
CA LYS A 349 -0.31 -35.23 -22.02
C LYS A 349 -1.54 -35.75 -21.26
N ALA A 350 -2.21 -34.90 -20.50
CA ALA A 350 -3.50 -35.24 -19.89
C ALA A 350 -4.59 -35.32 -20.97
N GLU A 351 -5.52 -36.27 -20.82
CA GLU A 351 -6.61 -36.49 -21.76
C GLU A 351 -7.85 -36.99 -21.00
N ASN A 352 -9.03 -36.46 -21.35
CA ASN A 352 -10.27 -36.72 -20.60
C ASN A 352 -11.02 -37.97 -21.10
N ASN A 353 -10.62 -38.51 -22.25
CA ASN A 353 -11.25 -39.66 -22.90
C ASN A 353 -10.42 -40.96 -22.76
N LEU A 354 -9.71 -41.11 -21.63
CA LEU A 354 -8.89 -42.28 -21.33
C LEU A 354 -9.72 -43.32 -20.58
N SER A 355 -9.55 -44.61 -20.91
CA SER A 355 -10.36 -45.70 -20.34
C SER A 355 -10.31 -45.79 -18.80
N CYS A 356 -9.21 -45.33 -18.20
CA CYS A 356 -8.97 -45.32 -16.76
C CYS A 356 -8.64 -43.92 -16.21
N GLY A 357 -8.85 -42.87 -17.02
CA GLY A 357 -8.60 -41.50 -16.62
C GLY A 357 -9.60 -41.06 -15.56
N SER A 358 -9.13 -40.72 -14.37
CA SER A 358 -9.91 -40.12 -13.30
C SER A 358 -9.66 -38.61 -13.20
N TYR A 359 -9.77 -37.90 -14.32
CA TYR A 359 -10.14 -36.49 -14.30
C TYR A 359 -11.60 -36.44 -14.64
N LEU A 360 -12.42 -36.59 -13.60
CA LEU A 360 -13.79 -36.12 -13.49
C LEU A 360 -14.37 -36.75 -12.23
N ILE A 361 -14.84 -35.88 -11.33
CA ILE A 361 -16.06 -36.16 -10.58
C ILE A 361 -17.04 -36.76 -11.59
N PRO A 362 -17.61 -37.95 -11.36
CA PRO A 362 -18.55 -38.52 -12.31
C PRO A 362 -19.74 -37.56 -12.44
N LEU A 363 -19.89 -36.94 -13.61
CA LEU A 363 -21.21 -36.58 -14.11
C LEU A 363 -21.79 -37.88 -14.69
N PRO A 364 -22.86 -38.44 -14.08
CA PRO A 364 -23.43 -39.69 -14.55
C PRO A 364 -24.00 -39.52 -15.96
N ALA A 365 -23.85 -40.57 -16.75
CA ALA A 365 -24.55 -40.72 -18.01
C ALA A 365 -26.06 -40.59 -17.80
N ALA A 366 -26.67 -39.71 -18.59
CA ALA A 366 -28.07 -39.71 -18.99
C ALA A 366 -29.08 -40.01 -17.86
N GLU A 367 -29.27 -39.05 -16.97
CA GLU A 367 -30.54 -38.89 -16.26
C GLU A 367 -31.15 -37.54 -16.65
N LEU A 368 -32.49 -37.45 -16.62
CA LEU A 368 -33.19 -36.15 -16.67
C LEU A 368 -32.49 -35.22 -15.67
N THR A 369 -31.84 -34.17 -16.15
CA THR A 369 -31.07 -33.27 -15.30
C THR A 369 -32.00 -32.22 -14.72
N ASN A 370 -32.06 -32.12 -13.39
CA ASN A 370 -32.79 -31.05 -12.73
C ASN A 370 -32.00 -29.74 -12.83
N CYS A 371 -32.68 -28.58 -12.79
CA CYS A 371 -32.01 -27.27 -12.87
C CYS A 371 -30.97 -27.02 -11.75
N SER A 372 -30.98 -27.80 -10.67
CA SER A 372 -29.96 -27.80 -9.63
C SER A 372 -28.58 -28.23 -10.15
N ASP A 373 -28.54 -29.14 -11.13
CA ASP A 373 -27.32 -29.80 -11.59
C ASP A 373 -26.68 -29.04 -12.76
N LEU A 374 -27.46 -28.21 -13.46
CA LEU A 374 -27.03 -27.33 -14.56
C LEU A 374 -26.49 -25.96 -14.10
N GLY A 375 -26.55 -25.66 -12.79
CA GLY A 375 -25.95 -24.46 -12.21
C GLY A 375 -26.37 -23.15 -12.89
N THR A 376 -25.38 -22.34 -13.27
CA THR A 376 -25.56 -21.01 -13.89
C THR A 376 -26.31 -21.03 -15.24
N LEU A 377 -26.36 -22.18 -15.92
CA LEU A 377 -27.05 -22.31 -17.21
C LEU A 377 -28.57 -22.16 -17.11
N CYS A 378 -29.17 -22.53 -15.98
CA CYS A 378 -30.61 -22.33 -15.72
C CYS A 378 -30.96 -20.89 -15.28
N GLN A 379 -29.98 -20.09 -14.87
CA GLN A 379 -30.21 -18.69 -14.49
C GLN A 379 -30.07 -17.73 -15.69
N ASP A 380 -29.20 -18.04 -16.65
CA ASP A 380 -28.92 -17.18 -17.81
C ASP A 380 -29.47 -17.70 -19.16
N GLY A 381 -29.98 -18.93 -19.21
CA GLY A 381 -30.51 -19.57 -20.43
C GLY A 381 -31.99 -19.24 -20.75
N ILE A 382 -32.37 -19.22 -22.03
CA ILE A 382 -33.77 -18.98 -22.44
C ILE A 382 -34.57 -20.29 -22.32
N MET A 383 -35.70 -20.25 -21.61
CA MET A 383 -36.53 -21.43 -21.36
C MET A 383 -37.74 -21.52 -22.31
N TYR A 384 -37.97 -22.71 -22.87
CA TYR A 384 -39.15 -23.03 -23.67
C TYR A 384 -39.92 -24.19 -23.05
N ARG A 385 -41.25 -24.06 -22.99
CA ARG A 385 -42.16 -25.16 -22.71
C ARG A 385 -42.68 -25.71 -24.02
N ILE A 386 -42.44 -26.99 -24.27
CA ILE A 386 -42.96 -27.70 -25.43
C ILE A 386 -44.05 -28.67 -24.98
N SER A 387 -45.19 -28.66 -25.66
CA SER A 387 -46.17 -29.75 -25.57
C SER A 387 -46.20 -30.53 -26.88
N VAL A 388 -45.93 -31.83 -26.81
CA VAL A 388 -45.90 -32.76 -27.94
C VAL A 388 -47.06 -33.74 -27.81
N VAL A 389 -47.87 -33.86 -28.86
CA VAL A 389 -48.93 -34.87 -28.93
C VAL A 389 -48.50 -35.98 -29.89
N ILE A 390 -48.49 -37.22 -29.42
CA ILE A 390 -47.99 -38.38 -30.16
C ILE A 390 -49.05 -39.47 -30.23
N HIS A 391 -49.21 -40.06 -31.40
CA HIS A 391 -50.04 -41.22 -31.62
C HIS A 391 -49.21 -42.50 -31.47
N ASN A 392 -49.64 -43.44 -30.63
CA ASN A 392 -48.93 -44.67 -30.31
C ASN A 392 -49.62 -45.88 -30.96
N ASP A 393 -49.26 -46.17 -32.20
CA ASP A 393 -49.90 -47.23 -33.01
C ASP A 393 -49.64 -48.65 -32.45
N LEU A 394 -48.51 -48.85 -31.75
CA LEU A 394 -48.03 -50.15 -31.24
C LEU A 394 -48.24 -50.38 -29.73
N ASN A 395 -48.91 -49.47 -29.00
CA ASN A 395 -49.15 -49.56 -27.55
C ASN A 395 -47.87 -49.75 -26.70
N HIS A 396 -46.77 -49.04 -27.04
CA HIS A 396 -45.59 -49.04 -26.17
C HIS A 396 -45.88 -48.45 -24.78
N PRO A 397 -45.24 -48.94 -23.71
CA PRO A 397 -45.43 -48.41 -22.35
C PRO A 397 -44.97 -46.95 -22.24
N GLU A 398 -45.67 -46.17 -21.42
CA GLU A 398 -45.52 -44.70 -21.30
C GLU A 398 -44.07 -44.25 -21.05
N VAL A 399 -43.31 -45.01 -20.25
CA VAL A 399 -41.89 -44.75 -19.95
C VAL A 399 -41.01 -44.90 -21.19
N LYS A 400 -41.31 -45.88 -22.06
CA LYS A 400 -40.59 -46.09 -23.32
C LYS A 400 -40.90 -44.97 -24.33
N VAL A 401 -42.13 -44.46 -24.33
CA VAL A 401 -42.53 -43.30 -25.14
C VAL A 401 -41.80 -42.03 -24.67
N GLN A 402 -41.77 -41.74 -23.35
CA GLN A 402 -41.06 -40.59 -22.81
C GLN A 402 -39.56 -40.58 -23.15
N SER A 403 -38.88 -41.71 -22.99
CA SER A 403 -37.47 -41.87 -23.35
C SER A 403 -37.22 -41.65 -24.84
N LYS A 404 -38.05 -42.22 -25.71
CA LYS A 404 -37.91 -42.06 -27.17
C LYS A 404 -38.17 -40.62 -27.65
N VAL A 405 -39.08 -39.91 -27.01
CA VAL A 405 -39.38 -38.50 -27.33
C VAL A 405 -38.26 -37.58 -26.86
N ALA A 406 -37.67 -37.85 -25.69
CA ALA A 406 -36.52 -37.10 -25.20
C ALA A 406 -35.29 -37.30 -26.09
N GLU A 407 -35.01 -38.54 -26.51
CA GLU A 407 -33.96 -38.85 -27.49
C GLU A 407 -34.20 -38.13 -28.82
N TRP A 408 -35.44 -38.14 -29.32
CA TRP A 408 -35.81 -37.48 -30.55
C TRP A 408 -35.61 -35.96 -30.51
N LEU A 409 -36.08 -35.29 -29.45
CA LEU A 409 -35.90 -33.84 -29.27
C LEU A 409 -34.41 -33.50 -29.22
N ASN A 410 -33.63 -34.24 -28.43
CA ASN A 410 -32.19 -34.00 -28.28
C ASN A 410 -31.44 -34.19 -29.61
N SER A 411 -31.68 -35.30 -30.32
CA SER A 411 -31.09 -35.55 -31.64
C SER A 411 -31.47 -34.48 -32.67
N THR A 412 -32.73 -34.03 -32.64
CA THR A 412 -33.23 -33.01 -33.58
C THR A 412 -32.56 -31.66 -33.37
N PHE A 413 -32.42 -31.21 -32.11
CA PHE A 413 -31.75 -29.95 -31.80
C PHE A 413 -30.23 -29.99 -32.01
N GLN A 414 -29.58 -31.12 -31.71
CA GLN A 414 -28.16 -31.34 -32.01
C GLN A 414 -27.88 -31.29 -33.52
N ASN A 415 -28.73 -31.91 -34.34
CA ASN A 415 -28.62 -31.86 -35.81
C ASN A 415 -28.80 -30.43 -36.37
N TRP A 416 -29.48 -29.55 -35.66
CA TRP A 416 -29.64 -28.14 -36.06
C TRP A 416 -28.54 -27.22 -35.49
N ASN A 417 -27.50 -27.78 -34.87
CA ASN A 417 -26.38 -27.06 -34.29
C ASN A 417 -26.78 -26.11 -33.13
N TYR A 418 -27.91 -26.39 -32.46
CA TYR A 418 -28.35 -25.65 -31.27
C TYR A 418 -28.11 -26.48 -30.01
N THR A 419 -27.51 -25.86 -28.99
CA THR A 419 -27.30 -26.45 -27.67
C THR A 419 -28.55 -26.28 -26.81
N VAL A 420 -29.49 -27.22 -26.97
CA VAL A 420 -30.75 -27.27 -26.22
C VAL A 420 -30.75 -28.48 -25.30
N TYR A 421 -31.01 -28.27 -24.02
CA TYR A 421 -31.08 -29.34 -23.02
C TYR A 421 -32.55 -29.62 -22.64
N VAL A 422 -32.93 -30.90 -22.63
CA VAL A 422 -34.26 -31.34 -22.16
C VAL A 422 -34.17 -31.60 -20.66
N VAL A 423 -34.74 -30.72 -19.85
CA VAL A 423 -34.61 -30.72 -18.38
C VAL A 423 -35.64 -31.65 -17.73
N ASN A 424 -36.87 -31.63 -18.22
CA ASN A 424 -37.93 -32.47 -17.67
C ASN A 424 -38.93 -32.88 -18.76
N ILE A 425 -39.37 -34.14 -18.77
CA ILE A 425 -40.45 -34.64 -19.62
C ILE A 425 -41.49 -35.36 -18.76
N SER A 426 -42.75 -34.93 -18.86
CA SER A 426 -43.86 -35.49 -18.09
C SER A 426 -45.00 -35.88 -19.03
N LEU A 427 -45.66 -37.01 -18.74
CA LEU A 427 -46.84 -37.47 -19.46
C LEU A 427 -48.08 -36.89 -18.78
N HIS A 428 -48.94 -36.21 -19.53
CA HIS A 428 -50.19 -35.68 -19.02
C HIS A 428 -51.36 -36.46 -19.61
N HIS A 429 -52.12 -37.14 -18.75
CA HIS A 429 -53.41 -37.74 -19.15
C HIS A 429 -54.45 -36.64 -19.31
N ILE A 430 -55.33 -36.77 -20.30
CA ILE A 430 -56.48 -35.88 -20.49
C ILE A 430 -57.52 -36.20 -19.40
N THR A 431 -57.28 -35.72 -18.19
CA THR A 431 -58.25 -35.76 -17.09
C THR A 431 -59.19 -34.57 -17.19
N GLY A 432 -60.25 -34.72 -17.99
CA GLY A 432 -61.62 -34.53 -17.51
C GLY A 432 -62.11 -33.20 -16.92
N GLU A 433 -61.50 -32.05 -17.12
CA GLU A 433 -62.09 -30.77 -16.65
C GLU A 433 -62.48 -29.73 -17.70
N ASP A 434 -62.35 -30.01 -19.00
CA ASP A 434 -63.03 -29.26 -20.07
C ASP A 434 -64.12 -30.13 -20.71
N ARG A 435 -65.21 -30.38 -19.96
CA ARG A 435 -66.48 -30.85 -20.54
C ARG A 435 -67.46 -29.69 -20.64
N ILE A 436 -67.32 -28.89 -21.70
CA ILE A 436 -68.49 -28.23 -22.26
C ILE A 436 -69.35 -29.33 -22.91
N LYS A 437 -70.57 -29.47 -22.38
CA LYS A 437 -71.69 -30.33 -22.82
C LYS A 437 -71.65 -30.71 -24.31
N VAL A 438 -71.69 -32.01 -24.64
CA VAL A 438 -72.63 -32.68 -25.58
C VAL A 438 -72.48 -34.23 -25.46
N LYS A 439 -73.58 -34.95 -25.73
CA LYS A 439 -73.91 -36.39 -25.64
C LYS A 439 -72.95 -37.41 -26.29
N ARG A 440 -72.99 -38.64 -25.73
CA ARG A 440 -72.93 -40.04 -26.28
C ARG A 440 -72.39 -40.21 -27.72
N ASP A 441 -71.48 -41.13 -28.02
CA ASP A 441 -71.65 -42.60 -28.00
C ASP A 441 -70.30 -43.35 -28.14
N THR A 442 -70.31 -44.60 -27.63
CA THR A 442 -69.49 -45.81 -27.90
C THR A 442 -68.14 -45.78 -28.67
N MET A 443 -67.23 -46.60 -28.11
CA MET A 443 -66.15 -47.39 -28.75
C MET A 443 -64.84 -46.69 -29.14
N ASP A 444 -63.85 -46.86 -28.26
CA ASP A 444 -62.47 -47.32 -28.51
C ASP A 444 -61.46 -46.47 -29.31
N ASP A 445 -60.23 -46.48 -28.78
CA ASP A 445 -58.94 -46.22 -29.44
C ASP A 445 -58.42 -44.78 -29.64
N ASP A 446 -58.55 -43.89 -28.66
CA ASP A 446 -57.80 -42.62 -28.68
C ASP A 446 -56.34 -42.83 -28.19
N LYS A 447 -55.51 -43.46 -29.03
CA LYS A 447 -54.08 -43.77 -28.80
C LYS A 447 -53.16 -42.53 -28.80
N ARG A 448 -53.65 -41.37 -28.38
CA ARG A 448 -52.92 -40.10 -28.39
C ARG A 448 -52.44 -39.75 -26.99
N LEU A 449 -51.13 -39.55 -26.86
CA LEU A 449 -50.44 -39.21 -25.62
C LEU A 449 -49.93 -37.78 -25.69
N VAL A 450 -50.15 -36.98 -24.64
CA VAL A 450 -49.63 -35.61 -24.53
C VAL A 450 -48.43 -35.60 -23.60
N LEU A 451 -47.29 -35.15 -24.11
CA LEU A 451 -46.05 -34.98 -23.36
C LEU A 451 -45.74 -33.50 -23.20
N TRP A 452 -45.38 -33.09 -21.99
CA TRP A 452 -44.82 -31.76 -21.74
C TRP A 452 -43.34 -31.89 -21.46
N ALA A 453 -42.53 -31.12 -22.20
CA ALA A 453 -41.09 -31.04 -22.04
C ALA A 453 -40.66 -29.59 -21.74
N LEU A 454 -39.70 -29.44 -20.82
CA LEU A 454 -39.02 -28.17 -20.56
C LEU A 454 -37.65 -28.19 -21.25
N LEU A 455 -37.39 -27.17 -22.07
CA LEU A 455 -36.14 -26.98 -22.80
C LEU A 455 -35.41 -25.75 -22.29
N VAL A 456 -34.09 -25.88 -22.10
CA VAL A 456 -33.20 -24.76 -21.79
C VAL A 456 -32.23 -24.55 -22.95
N TYR A 457 -32.24 -23.34 -23.50
CA TYR A 457 -31.37 -22.95 -24.62
C TYR A 457 -30.20 -22.08 -24.15
N ASN A 458 -28.98 -22.50 -24.47
CA ASN A 458 -27.77 -21.72 -24.22
C ASN A 458 -27.51 -20.75 -25.38
N ALA A 459 -27.73 -19.45 -25.14
CA ALA A 459 -27.71 -18.40 -26.16
C ALA A 459 -26.30 -17.93 -26.61
N THR A 460 -25.23 -18.54 -26.10
CA THR A 460 -23.84 -18.09 -26.31
C THR A 460 -23.39 -18.02 -27.79
N ASN A 461 -24.02 -18.75 -28.70
CA ASN A 461 -23.64 -18.77 -30.13
C ASN A 461 -24.67 -18.20 -31.13
N ASN A 462 -25.94 -18.01 -30.78
CA ASN A 462 -26.97 -17.47 -31.70
C ASN A 462 -28.06 -16.73 -30.92
N ALA A 463 -28.19 -15.42 -31.13
CA ALA A 463 -28.99 -14.56 -30.26
C ALA A 463 -30.52 -14.53 -30.54
N ASN A 464 -31.05 -15.28 -31.50
CA ASN A 464 -32.49 -15.25 -31.80
C ASN A 464 -32.98 -16.61 -32.31
N LEU A 465 -33.66 -17.37 -31.44
CA LEU A 465 -34.49 -18.50 -31.81
C LEU A 465 -35.92 -18.17 -31.36
N ASP A 466 -36.85 -17.99 -32.30
CA ASP A 466 -38.25 -17.67 -31.98
C ASP A 466 -39.07 -18.97 -31.79
N GLY A 467 -40.00 -18.96 -30.84
CA GLY A 467 -40.80 -20.14 -30.47
C GLY A 467 -41.59 -20.72 -31.65
N GLU A 468 -42.15 -19.86 -32.51
CA GLU A 468 -42.91 -20.25 -33.70
C GLU A 468 -42.02 -20.96 -34.75
N VAL A 469 -40.74 -20.59 -34.85
CA VAL A 469 -39.78 -21.21 -35.79
C VAL A 469 -39.43 -22.63 -35.34
N ILE A 470 -39.34 -22.87 -34.04
CA ILE A 470 -39.10 -24.20 -33.47
C ILE A 470 -40.30 -25.11 -33.75
N GLU A 471 -41.51 -24.61 -33.53
CA GLU A 471 -42.76 -25.35 -33.77
C GLU A 471 -42.88 -25.80 -35.23
N GLN A 472 -42.68 -24.88 -36.19
CA GLN A 472 -42.77 -25.21 -37.61
C GLN A 472 -41.73 -26.24 -38.06
N LYS A 473 -40.48 -26.13 -37.58
CA LYS A 473 -39.40 -27.06 -37.95
C LYS A 473 -39.62 -28.46 -37.35
N LEU A 474 -40.16 -28.56 -36.14
CA LEU A 474 -40.49 -29.85 -35.53
C LEU A 474 -41.65 -30.55 -36.26
N LEU A 475 -42.64 -29.81 -36.74
CA LEU A 475 -43.73 -30.34 -37.57
C LEU A 475 -43.27 -30.78 -38.97
N THR A 476 -42.18 -30.20 -39.51
CA THR A 476 -41.64 -30.60 -40.82
C THR A 476 -40.76 -31.85 -40.75
N ASN A 477 -40.19 -32.18 -39.59
CA ASN A 477 -39.20 -33.24 -39.43
C ASN A 477 -39.85 -34.59 -39.01
N ASN A 478 -40.77 -35.09 -39.84
CA ASN A 478 -41.58 -36.30 -39.57
C ASN A 478 -40.84 -37.65 -39.68
N ALA A 479 -39.52 -37.66 -39.93
CA ALA A 479 -38.81 -38.87 -40.38
C ALA A 479 -38.20 -39.75 -39.28
N SER A 480 -38.12 -39.30 -38.01
CA SER A 480 -37.25 -39.93 -37.00
C SER A 480 -37.95 -40.56 -35.78
N LEU A 481 -39.28 -40.52 -35.68
CA LEU A 481 -39.99 -41.36 -34.70
C LEU A 481 -40.27 -42.73 -35.35
N GLU A 482 -39.28 -43.62 -35.34
CA GLU A 482 -39.47 -45.02 -35.70
C GLU A 482 -40.15 -45.81 -34.56
N ASP A 483 -40.57 -47.05 -34.82
CA ASP A 483 -41.21 -47.97 -33.85
C ASP A 483 -42.68 -47.64 -33.51
N GLY A 484 -43.48 -47.18 -34.49
CA GLY A 484 -44.94 -47.04 -34.37
C GLY A 484 -45.45 -45.83 -33.57
N LEU A 485 -44.63 -44.79 -33.39
CA LEU A 485 -44.99 -43.52 -32.77
C LEU A 485 -45.06 -42.41 -33.84
N ARG A 486 -46.18 -41.68 -33.93
CA ARG A 486 -46.36 -40.60 -34.92
C ARG A 486 -46.62 -39.26 -34.26
N LEU A 487 -45.90 -38.23 -34.68
CA LEU A 487 -46.10 -36.85 -34.23
C LEU A 487 -47.44 -36.31 -34.76
N TYR A 488 -48.31 -35.81 -33.87
CA TYR A 488 -49.61 -35.25 -34.24
C TYR A 488 -49.58 -33.72 -34.23
N THR A 489 -49.14 -33.11 -33.13
CA THR A 489 -48.93 -31.66 -33.04
C THR A 489 -47.83 -31.33 -32.03
N VAL A 490 -47.19 -30.18 -32.21
CA VAL A 490 -46.22 -29.60 -31.27
C VAL A 490 -46.66 -28.17 -31.00
N ASN A 491 -46.54 -27.68 -29.77
CA ASN A 491 -46.74 -26.28 -29.43
C ASN A 491 -45.57 -25.83 -28.54
N VAL A 492 -44.96 -24.69 -28.89
CA VAL A 492 -43.75 -24.18 -28.23
C VAL A 492 -44.03 -22.79 -27.65
N LYS A 493 -43.92 -22.66 -26.32
CA LYS A 493 -44.13 -21.38 -25.62
C LYS A 493 -42.86 -20.97 -24.87
N GLN A 494 -42.34 -19.77 -25.17
CA GLN A 494 -41.24 -19.17 -24.41
C GLN A 494 -41.74 -18.74 -23.02
N LEU A 495 -41.03 -19.13 -21.96
CA LEU A 495 -41.35 -18.76 -20.58
C LEU A 495 -40.47 -17.57 -20.15
N GLY A 496 -41.08 -16.47 -19.69
CA GLY A 496 -40.28 -15.31 -19.26
C GLY A 496 -40.95 -13.98 -18.89
N LEU A 497 -42.27 -13.87 -18.65
CA LEU A 497 -42.88 -12.60 -18.22
C LEU A 497 -43.89 -12.78 -17.07
N CYS A 498 -43.75 -12.01 -15.98
CA CYS A 498 -44.79 -11.78 -14.97
C CYS A 498 -45.77 -10.71 -15.48
N SER A 499 -47.08 -10.93 -15.30
CA SER A 499 -48.13 -9.99 -15.69
C SER A 499 -48.21 -8.79 -14.74
N ALA A 500 -48.60 -7.62 -15.25
CA ALA A 500 -48.84 -6.44 -14.42
C ALA A 500 -49.92 -6.72 -13.37
N LEU A 501 -49.69 -6.34 -12.11
CA LEU A 501 -50.55 -6.64 -10.96
C LEU A 501 -50.52 -5.47 -9.97
N GLU A 502 -51.65 -5.14 -9.36
CA GLU A 502 -51.75 -4.18 -8.26
C GLU A 502 -52.20 -4.91 -7.00
N ASP A 503 -51.27 -5.09 -6.04
CA ASP A 503 -51.45 -5.90 -4.84
C ASP A 503 -50.26 -5.69 -3.89
N PRO A 504 -50.45 -5.24 -2.62
CA PRO A 504 -51.69 -4.75 -2.00
C PRO A 504 -52.11 -3.36 -2.53
N GLU A 505 -53.34 -2.89 -2.22
CA GLU A 505 -53.87 -1.59 -2.68
C GLU A 505 -52.85 -0.45 -2.48
N GLY A 506 -52.49 0.24 -3.56
CA GLY A 506 -51.49 1.32 -3.58
C GLY A 506 -50.10 0.94 -4.11
N PHE A 507 -49.84 -0.33 -4.45
CA PHE A 507 -48.58 -0.78 -5.06
C PHE A 507 -48.81 -1.39 -6.45
N SER A 508 -48.49 -0.65 -7.51
CA SER A 508 -48.64 -1.09 -8.90
C SER A 508 -47.34 -1.69 -9.46
N TRP A 509 -47.39 -2.95 -9.91
CA TRP A 509 -46.25 -3.68 -10.49
C TRP A 509 -46.42 -3.85 -12.01
N PRO A 510 -45.45 -3.40 -12.84
CA PRO A 510 -45.54 -3.51 -14.30
C PRO A 510 -45.26 -4.93 -14.82
N ALA A 511 -45.61 -5.21 -16.07
CA ALA A 511 -45.27 -6.49 -16.70
C ALA A 511 -43.75 -6.60 -16.93
N ALA A 512 -43.15 -7.71 -16.51
CA ALA A 512 -41.74 -7.75 -16.15
C ALA A 512 -41.09 -9.13 -16.35
N SER A 513 -39.84 -9.17 -16.82
CA SER A 513 -39.00 -10.39 -16.87
C SER A 513 -38.61 -10.89 -15.46
N PRO A 514 -38.07 -12.12 -15.30
CA PRO A 514 -37.64 -12.64 -14.00
C PRO A 514 -36.47 -11.82 -13.43
N SER A 515 -36.81 -10.81 -12.64
CA SER A 515 -35.87 -9.94 -11.94
C SER A 515 -36.53 -9.32 -10.70
N VAL A 516 -35.73 -8.71 -9.83
CA VAL A 516 -36.20 -8.03 -8.61
C VAL A 516 -36.68 -6.61 -8.96
N TYR A 517 -37.95 -6.30 -8.69
CA TYR A 517 -38.53 -4.97 -8.91
C TYR A 517 -38.68 -4.22 -7.58
N LYS A 518 -38.45 -2.90 -7.63
CA LYS A 518 -38.48 -2.01 -6.46
C LYS A 518 -39.60 -0.97 -6.61
N HIS A 519 -40.40 -0.77 -5.57
CA HIS A 519 -41.43 0.26 -5.50
C HIS A 519 -41.27 1.09 -4.21
N PRO A 520 -41.37 2.43 -4.24
CA PRO A 520 -41.22 3.26 -3.03
C PRO A 520 -42.32 2.99 -1.98
N CYS A 521 -41.96 3.00 -0.68
CA CYS A 521 -42.91 2.81 0.43
C CYS A 521 -43.79 4.08 0.61
N PRO A 522 -45.12 3.95 0.84
CA PRO A 522 -45.98 5.05 1.23
C PRO A 522 -45.55 5.63 2.59
N ASN A 523 -45.52 6.96 2.72
CA ASN A 523 -45.17 7.71 3.95
C ASN A 523 -43.73 7.54 4.50
N LYS A 524 -42.81 6.85 3.79
CA LYS A 524 -41.38 6.77 4.14
C LYS A 524 -40.49 7.02 2.91
N PRO A 525 -40.11 8.28 2.61
CA PRO A 525 -39.30 8.59 1.44
C PRO A 525 -37.87 8.04 1.58
N GLY A 526 -37.43 7.22 0.62
CA GLY A 526 -36.09 6.61 0.59
C GLY A 526 -36.06 5.10 0.82
N PHE A 527 -37.16 4.50 1.28
CA PHE A 527 -37.31 3.06 1.44
C PHE A 527 -38.12 2.45 0.29
N PHE A 528 -37.80 1.20 -0.07
CA PHE A 528 -38.43 0.50 -1.20
C PHE A 528 -38.96 -0.87 -0.76
N VAL A 529 -40.19 -1.19 -1.16
CA VAL A 529 -40.70 -2.56 -1.19
C VAL A 529 -40.11 -3.28 -2.40
N THR A 530 -39.63 -4.49 -2.18
CA THR A 530 -39.15 -5.35 -3.26
C THR A 530 -40.16 -6.45 -3.54
N ARG A 531 -40.39 -6.73 -4.82
CA ARG A 531 -41.15 -7.89 -5.26
C ARG A 531 -40.38 -8.58 -6.38
N THR A 532 -40.18 -9.87 -6.24
CA THR A 532 -39.38 -10.65 -7.20
C THR A 532 -40.31 -11.40 -8.12
N CYS A 533 -40.11 -11.26 -9.43
CA CYS A 533 -40.76 -12.14 -10.41
C CYS A 533 -40.02 -13.48 -10.40
N LEU A 534 -40.65 -14.51 -9.81
CA LEU A 534 -40.08 -15.84 -9.68
C LEU A 534 -40.54 -16.71 -10.85
N SER A 535 -39.62 -17.47 -11.44
CA SER A 535 -39.93 -18.48 -12.43
C SER A 535 -39.86 -19.87 -11.79
N ASN A 536 -40.97 -20.62 -11.83
CA ASN A 536 -40.96 -22.05 -11.55
C ASN A 536 -41.06 -22.82 -12.89
N ALA A 537 -40.79 -24.12 -12.88
CA ALA A 537 -40.70 -24.98 -14.08
C ALA A 537 -41.95 -24.98 -14.99
N THR A 538 -43.08 -24.44 -14.54
CA THR A 538 -44.35 -24.40 -15.29
C THR A 538 -44.99 -23.02 -15.46
N SER A 539 -44.60 -21.99 -14.67
CA SER A 539 -45.16 -20.63 -14.74
C SER A 539 -44.25 -19.58 -14.07
N THR A 540 -44.34 -18.34 -14.56
CA THR A 540 -43.78 -17.14 -13.93
C THR A 540 -44.86 -16.48 -13.06
N PHE A 541 -44.57 -16.27 -11.78
CA PHE A 541 -45.50 -15.64 -10.84
C PHE A 541 -44.76 -14.63 -9.96
N TRP A 542 -45.50 -13.65 -9.44
CA TRP A 542 -44.96 -12.72 -8.48
C TRP A 542 -44.75 -13.42 -7.13
N GLY A 543 -43.50 -13.42 -6.64
CA GLY A 543 -43.18 -13.86 -5.29
C GLY A 543 -43.86 -13.00 -4.22
N PRO A 544 -43.80 -13.45 -2.94
CA PRO A 544 -44.31 -12.65 -1.83
C PRO A 544 -43.61 -11.30 -1.80
N ILE A 545 -44.37 -10.26 -1.45
CA ILE A 545 -43.83 -8.93 -1.24
C ILE A 545 -42.87 -8.98 -0.05
N ASP A 546 -41.65 -8.55 -0.28
CA ASP A 546 -40.66 -8.39 0.77
C ASP A 546 -40.76 -6.96 1.31
N THR A 547 -41.47 -6.83 2.43
CA THR A 547 -41.59 -5.59 3.19
C THR A 547 -40.43 -5.37 4.15
N SER A 548 -39.40 -6.23 4.18
CA SER A 548 -38.29 -6.11 5.14
C SER A 548 -37.70 -4.71 5.12
N ASN A 549 -37.41 -4.13 3.95
CA ASN A 549 -36.90 -2.76 3.84
C ASN A 549 -37.86 -1.66 4.32
N CYS A 550 -39.19 -1.84 4.28
CA CYS A 550 -40.13 -0.87 4.89
C CYS A 550 -40.36 -1.15 6.39
N SER A 551 -40.07 -2.39 6.83
CA SER A 551 -40.20 -2.91 8.19
C SER A 551 -38.88 -2.89 8.98
N ARG A 552 -37.76 -2.54 8.35
CA ARG A 552 -36.43 -2.46 8.98
C ARG A 552 -36.55 -1.53 10.16
N GLN A 553 -36.30 -2.08 11.34
CA GLN A 553 -36.23 -1.30 12.57
C GLN A 553 -35.02 -0.38 12.47
N SER A 554 -35.11 0.83 13.04
CA SER A 554 -34.00 1.78 13.16
C SER A 554 -32.72 1.13 13.69
N ASN A 555 -32.85 0.07 14.50
CA ASN A 555 -31.77 -0.77 15.03
C ASN A 555 -30.95 -1.49 13.94
N GLU A 556 -31.59 -2.04 12.91
CA GLU A 556 -30.88 -2.80 11.87
C GLU A 556 -30.10 -1.86 10.95
N VAL A 557 -30.67 -0.69 10.62
CA VAL A 557 -29.98 0.34 9.83
C VAL A 557 -28.81 0.94 10.61
N ALA A 558 -28.98 1.17 11.92
CA ALA A 558 -27.90 1.64 12.77
C ALA A 558 -26.75 0.62 12.88
N ASN A 559 -27.03 -0.69 12.90
CA ASN A 559 -25.99 -1.71 12.92
C ASN A 559 -25.21 -1.76 11.58
N GLU A 560 -25.89 -1.62 10.44
CA GLU A 560 -25.22 -1.55 9.12
C GLU A 560 -24.30 -0.32 9.02
N ILE A 561 -24.72 0.84 9.55
CA ILE A 561 -23.88 2.05 9.61
C ILE A 561 -22.73 1.86 10.60
N LEU A 562 -22.95 1.16 11.71
CA LEU A 562 -21.90 0.84 12.68
C LEU A 562 -20.80 -0.01 12.03
N ASP A 563 -21.17 -1.01 11.23
CA ASP A 563 -20.22 -1.83 10.49
C ASP A 563 -19.42 -0.96 9.51
N LEU A 564 -20.09 -0.11 8.71
CA LEU A 564 -19.44 0.83 7.78
C LEU A 564 -18.47 1.82 8.45
N THR A 565 -18.72 2.20 9.70
CA THR A 565 -17.90 3.20 10.41
C THR A 565 -16.74 2.58 11.18
N SER A 566 -16.67 1.25 11.31
CA SER A 566 -15.69 0.54 12.13
C SER A 566 -14.22 0.84 11.77
N ASP A 567 -13.89 1.18 10.51
CA ASP A 567 -12.56 1.63 10.07
C ASP A 567 -12.50 3.15 9.90
N GLY A 568 -12.68 3.88 11.01
CA GLY A 568 -12.79 5.33 11.00
C GLY A 568 -11.57 6.07 10.43
N GLN A 569 -10.39 5.45 10.31
CA GLN A 569 -9.18 6.10 9.76
C GLN A 569 -9.21 6.30 8.24
N ASN A 570 -10.05 5.55 7.51
CA ASN A 570 -10.15 5.59 6.05
C ASN A 570 -11.40 6.35 5.53
N LEU A 571 -12.22 6.91 6.42
CA LEU A 571 -13.42 7.66 6.04
C LEU A 571 -13.06 9.03 5.46
N THR A 572 -13.60 9.34 4.27
CA THR A 572 -13.48 10.66 3.64
C THR A 572 -14.56 11.62 4.15
N SER A 573 -14.31 12.94 4.08
CA SER A 573 -15.28 13.98 4.44
C SER A 573 -16.68 13.80 3.83
N ALA A 574 -16.77 13.38 2.56
CA ALA A 574 -18.04 13.13 1.88
C ALA A 574 -18.80 11.92 2.45
N ASN A 575 -18.08 10.85 2.80
CA ASN A 575 -18.68 9.66 3.41
C ASN A 575 -19.17 9.98 4.83
N ILE A 576 -18.37 10.72 5.61
CA ILE A 576 -18.73 11.15 6.97
C ILE A 576 -20.01 12.00 6.94
N ASN A 577 -20.09 12.98 6.03
CA ASN A 577 -21.27 13.83 5.91
C ASN A 577 -22.54 13.03 5.57
N SER A 578 -22.41 12.08 4.64
CA SER A 578 -23.51 11.16 4.30
C SER A 578 -23.95 10.31 5.49
N ILE A 579 -23.00 9.79 6.28
CA ILE A 579 -23.29 8.98 7.48
C ILE A 579 -23.99 9.83 8.55
N VAL A 580 -23.48 11.03 8.85
CA VAL A 580 -24.08 11.94 9.83
C VAL A 580 -25.50 12.32 9.42
N GLU A 581 -25.76 12.59 8.14
CA GLU A 581 -27.12 12.85 7.63
C GLU A 581 -28.05 11.63 7.73
N GLN A 582 -27.54 10.41 7.54
CA GLN A 582 -28.34 9.19 7.75
C GLN A 582 -28.68 8.97 9.23
N VAL A 583 -27.72 9.15 10.12
CA VAL A 583 -27.91 9.04 11.58
C VAL A 583 -28.89 10.11 12.07
N LYS A 584 -28.76 11.35 11.61
CA LYS A 584 -29.71 12.44 11.89
C LYS A 584 -31.14 12.07 11.51
N ARG A 585 -31.35 11.43 10.35
CA ARG A 585 -32.70 10.98 9.95
C ARG A 585 -33.26 9.95 10.91
N ILE A 586 -32.44 9.02 11.40
CA ILE A 586 -32.85 8.01 12.39
C ILE A 586 -33.28 8.69 13.68
N VAL A 587 -32.43 9.59 14.21
CA VAL A 587 -32.70 10.34 15.45
C VAL A 587 -33.95 11.20 15.32
N ASN A 588 -34.20 11.81 14.15
CA ASN A 588 -35.36 12.68 13.95
C ASN A 588 -36.69 11.92 13.78
N GLN A 589 -36.64 10.69 13.26
CA GLN A 589 -37.84 9.88 13.01
C GLN A 589 -38.38 9.18 14.26
N GLU A 590 -37.49 8.79 15.19
CA GLU A 590 -37.88 8.16 16.46
C GLU A 590 -38.32 9.22 17.48
N GLU A 591 -39.40 8.93 18.21
CA GLU A 591 -39.93 9.80 19.28
C GLU A 591 -39.24 9.52 20.62
N ASN A 592 -38.95 8.24 20.92
CA ASN A 592 -38.15 7.79 22.06
C ASN A 592 -37.13 6.75 21.58
N ILE A 593 -35.87 6.89 22.00
CA ILE A 593 -34.75 6.03 21.60
C ILE A 593 -34.38 5.12 22.76
N ASP A 594 -34.44 3.81 22.53
CA ASP A 594 -34.00 2.80 23.52
C ASP A 594 -32.48 2.88 23.76
N ILE A 595 -32.02 2.46 24.94
CA ILE A 595 -30.62 2.50 25.37
C ILE A 595 -29.74 1.67 24.41
N ALA A 596 -30.25 0.54 23.89
CA ALA A 596 -29.52 -0.29 22.92
C ALA A 596 -29.28 0.45 21.60
N LEU A 597 -30.32 1.08 21.04
CA LEU A 597 -30.20 1.90 19.83
C LEU A 597 -29.30 3.12 20.07
N GLY A 598 -29.46 3.78 21.22
CA GLY A 598 -28.60 4.89 21.64
C GLY A 598 -27.13 4.49 21.72
N SER A 599 -26.82 3.30 22.25
CA SER A 599 -25.46 2.76 22.30
C SER A 599 -24.87 2.52 20.91
N THR A 600 -25.64 1.94 19.98
CA THR A 600 -25.21 1.75 18.58
C THR A 600 -24.90 3.09 17.90
N LEU A 601 -25.81 4.07 18.03
CA LEU A 601 -25.63 5.41 17.45
C LEU A 601 -24.42 6.16 18.05
N MET A 602 -24.21 6.02 19.36
CA MET A 602 -23.05 6.60 20.04
C MET A 602 -21.73 5.94 19.61
N ASN A 603 -21.71 4.63 19.36
CA ASN A 603 -20.54 3.94 18.82
C ASN A 603 -20.20 4.39 17.39
N ILE A 604 -21.21 4.65 16.55
CA ILE A 604 -20.99 5.25 15.22
C ILE A 604 -20.24 6.58 15.35
N PHE A 605 -20.70 7.49 16.21
CA PHE A 605 -20.02 8.77 16.42
C PHE A 605 -18.61 8.61 17.03
N SER A 606 -18.43 7.63 17.92
CA SER A 606 -17.11 7.29 18.47
C SER A 606 -16.13 6.82 17.39
N ASN A 607 -16.60 6.06 16.42
CA ASN A 607 -15.80 5.60 15.30
C ASN A 607 -15.46 6.75 14.34
N ILE A 608 -16.43 7.61 14.01
CA ILE A 608 -16.20 8.83 13.22
C ILE A 608 -15.14 9.72 13.88
N LEU A 609 -15.16 9.85 15.21
CA LEU A 609 -14.15 10.61 15.97
C LEU A 609 -12.72 10.07 15.86
N SER A 610 -12.51 8.88 15.28
CA SER A 610 -11.18 8.33 14.99
C SER A 610 -10.63 8.73 13.61
N SER A 611 -11.45 9.35 12.76
CA SER A 611 -11.06 9.89 11.44
C SER A 611 -10.11 11.08 11.55
N SER A 612 -9.52 11.47 10.42
CA SER A 612 -8.61 12.62 10.37
C SER A 612 -9.34 13.91 10.74
N ASP A 613 -8.65 14.80 11.48
CA ASP A 613 -9.18 16.10 11.88
C ASP A 613 -9.71 16.88 10.65
N SER A 614 -8.97 16.93 9.54
CA SER A 614 -9.40 17.66 8.34
C SER A 614 -10.72 17.17 7.73
N ASP A 615 -11.03 15.88 7.84
CA ASP A 615 -12.24 15.29 7.25
C ASP A 615 -13.48 15.53 8.11
N LEU A 616 -13.30 15.73 9.42
CA LEU A 616 -14.39 15.96 10.39
C LEU A 616 -14.93 17.39 10.38
N LEU A 617 -14.16 18.35 9.85
CA LEU A 617 -14.48 19.77 9.92
C LEU A 617 -15.83 20.10 9.26
N GLU A 618 -16.12 19.53 8.08
CA GLU A 618 -17.34 19.81 7.30
C GLU A 618 -18.61 19.31 7.99
N SER A 619 -18.53 18.17 8.71
CA SER A 619 -19.68 17.52 9.35
C SER A 619 -19.81 17.82 10.84
N SER A 620 -18.88 18.61 11.41
CA SER A 620 -18.74 18.86 12.84
C SER A 620 -20.00 19.43 13.52
N SER A 621 -20.55 20.52 12.98
CA SER A 621 -21.74 21.18 13.55
C SER A 621 -22.98 20.27 13.53
N GLU A 622 -23.16 19.51 12.45
CA GLU A 622 -24.31 18.63 12.27
C GLU A 622 -24.21 17.39 13.16
N ALA A 623 -23.01 16.82 13.30
CA ALA A 623 -22.74 15.70 14.21
C ALA A 623 -23.03 16.09 15.67
N LEU A 624 -22.55 17.26 16.12
CA LEU A 624 -22.76 17.72 17.51
C LEU A 624 -24.25 17.95 17.81
N LYS A 625 -25.00 18.59 16.89
CA LYS A 625 -26.45 18.76 17.03
C LYS A 625 -27.19 17.42 17.10
N THR A 626 -26.78 16.46 16.28
CA THR A 626 -27.40 15.14 16.24
C THR A 626 -27.13 14.37 17.54
N ILE A 627 -25.93 14.49 18.13
CA ILE A 627 -25.60 13.89 19.44
C ILE A 627 -26.44 14.52 20.57
N ASP A 628 -26.61 15.84 20.55
CA ASP A 628 -27.45 16.53 21.54
C ASP A 628 -28.94 16.13 21.42
N GLU A 629 -29.45 16.00 20.20
CA GLU A 629 -30.83 15.58 19.95
C GLU A 629 -31.06 14.10 20.33
N LEU A 630 -30.08 13.24 20.04
CA LEU A 630 -30.06 11.85 20.50
C LEU A 630 -30.15 11.77 22.02
N ALA A 631 -29.31 12.52 22.73
CA ALA A 631 -29.29 12.55 24.19
C ALA A 631 -30.64 12.95 24.80
N PHE A 632 -31.33 13.89 24.18
CA PHE A 632 -32.65 14.35 24.62
C PHE A 632 -33.73 13.25 24.50
N LYS A 633 -33.67 12.45 23.42
CA LYS A 633 -34.68 11.43 23.08
C LYS A 633 -34.44 10.05 23.71
N ILE A 634 -33.33 9.83 24.42
CA ILE A 634 -33.09 8.56 25.13
C ILE A 634 -34.21 8.30 26.16
N ASP A 635 -34.73 7.07 26.20
CA ASP A 635 -35.74 6.67 27.16
C ASP A 635 -35.14 6.50 28.56
N LEU A 636 -35.77 7.13 29.56
CA LEU A 636 -35.40 7.09 30.98
C LEU A 636 -36.48 6.44 31.86
N ASN A 637 -37.51 5.82 31.26
CA ASN A 637 -38.65 5.28 32.00
C ASN A 637 -38.27 4.13 32.97
N SER A 638 -37.12 3.48 32.76
CA SER A 638 -36.66 2.33 33.55
C SER A 638 -35.61 2.67 34.62
N THR A 639 -34.86 3.78 34.51
CA THR A 639 -33.79 4.17 35.45
C THR A 639 -33.70 5.69 35.65
N PRO A 640 -33.30 6.17 36.85
CA PRO A 640 -33.18 7.60 37.14
C PRO A 640 -32.01 8.29 36.40
N HIS A 641 -31.02 7.50 35.97
CA HIS A 641 -29.88 7.93 35.15
C HIS A 641 -29.49 6.81 34.16
N VAL A 642 -28.85 7.21 33.06
CA VAL A 642 -28.31 6.34 32.00
C VAL A 642 -26.89 6.78 31.69
N ASN A 643 -25.97 5.83 31.53
CA ASN A 643 -24.59 6.05 31.09
C ASN A 643 -24.32 5.18 29.85
N ILE A 644 -23.95 5.81 28.75
CA ILE A 644 -23.52 5.17 27.51
C ILE A 644 -22.07 5.60 27.26
N ALA A 645 -21.12 4.68 27.46
CA ALA A 645 -19.70 4.93 27.26
C ALA A 645 -19.17 4.15 26.06
N THR A 646 -18.33 4.81 25.26
CA THR A 646 -17.64 4.25 24.10
C THR A 646 -16.14 4.58 24.18
N GLN A 647 -15.34 4.21 23.18
CA GLN A 647 -13.89 4.44 23.19
C GLN A 647 -13.49 5.92 23.13
N ASN A 648 -14.22 6.75 22.37
CA ASN A 648 -13.88 8.16 22.14
C ASN A 648 -14.92 9.15 22.69
N LEU A 649 -16.10 8.66 23.10
CA LEU A 649 -17.25 9.47 23.50
C LEU A 649 -17.97 8.83 24.69
N ALA A 650 -18.49 9.61 25.62
CA ALA A 650 -19.36 9.10 26.68
C ALA A 650 -20.54 10.06 26.90
N LEU A 651 -21.73 9.52 27.12
CA LEU A 651 -22.96 10.27 27.32
C LEU A 651 -23.66 9.81 28.60
N GLY A 652 -23.92 10.75 29.49
CA GLY A 652 -24.69 10.57 30.71
C GLY A 652 -25.97 11.39 30.65
N VAL A 653 -27.11 10.76 30.93
CA VAL A 653 -28.40 11.45 31.03
C VAL A 653 -28.99 11.16 32.41
N SER A 654 -29.36 12.21 33.14
CA SER A 654 -29.91 12.09 34.49
C SER A 654 -31.21 12.89 34.62
N SER A 655 -32.17 12.34 35.37
CA SER A 655 -33.40 13.05 35.72
C SER A 655 -33.17 14.01 36.88
N LEU A 656 -33.62 15.26 36.73
CA LEU A 656 -33.57 16.28 37.78
C LEU A 656 -34.90 16.28 38.55
N MET A 657 -34.87 15.91 39.83
CA MET A 657 -36.03 16.02 40.71
C MET A 657 -36.07 17.41 41.36
N PRO A 658 -37.19 18.15 41.27
CA PRO A 658 -37.31 19.45 41.92
C PRO A 658 -37.39 19.29 43.45
N GLY A 659 -36.50 19.98 44.20
CA GLY A 659 -36.56 20.09 45.66
C GLY A 659 -35.42 19.46 46.47
N THR A 660 -34.36 18.97 45.84
CA THR A 660 -33.13 18.54 46.55
C THR A 660 -32.07 19.64 46.48
N ASP A 661 -31.81 20.33 47.59
CA ASP A 661 -30.79 21.40 47.73
C ASP A 661 -29.33 20.89 47.67
N ALA A 662 -29.09 19.66 47.22
CA ALA A 662 -27.77 19.07 47.13
C ALA A 662 -27.11 19.44 45.78
N PRO A 663 -25.86 19.94 45.76
CA PRO A 663 -25.15 20.18 44.51
C PRO A 663 -24.95 18.85 43.76
N SER A 664 -25.54 18.72 42.58
CA SER A 664 -25.35 17.54 41.74
C SER A 664 -23.96 17.58 41.10
N ASN A 665 -23.11 16.62 41.48
CA ASN A 665 -21.75 16.47 40.99
C ASN A 665 -21.69 15.33 39.98
N PHE A 666 -21.29 15.65 38.76
CA PHE A 666 -21.10 14.70 37.68
C PHE A 666 -19.61 14.60 37.41
N SER A 667 -19.06 13.39 37.48
CA SER A 667 -17.63 13.19 37.25
C SER A 667 -17.40 12.01 36.33
N ILE A 668 -16.35 12.08 35.52
CA ILE A 668 -15.96 11.00 34.62
C ILE A 668 -14.49 10.66 34.84
N GLY A 669 -14.18 9.37 34.93
CA GLY A 669 -12.83 8.88 35.14
C GLY A 669 -12.60 7.50 34.55
N LEU A 670 -11.36 7.04 34.65
CA LEU A 670 -10.99 5.68 34.28
C LEU A 670 -11.33 4.73 35.44
N PRO A 671 -11.88 3.53 35.16
CA PRO A 671 -12.17 2.55 36.19
C PRO A 671 -10.88 2.02 36.82
N ASN A 672 -10.93 1.68 38.12
CA ASN A 672 -9.79 1.17 38.88
C ASN A 672 -9.26 -0.21 38.40
N ASN A 673 -9.96 -0.88 37.47
CA ASN A 673 -9.75 -2.28 37.09
C ASN A 673 -9.03 -2.51 35.74
N ASN A 674 -8.23 -1.55 35.23
CA ASN A 674 -7.55 -1.66 33.92
C ASN A 674 -8.49 -1.83 32.70
N GLU A 675 -9.78 -1.58 32.82
CA GLU A 675 -10.69 -1.50 31.67
C GLU A 675 -10.50 -0.18 30.92
N SER A 676 -10.58 -0.21 29.59
CA SER A 676 -10.32 0.94 28.70
C SER A 676 -11.53 1.85 28.48
N TYR A 677 -12.65 1.61 29.16
CA TYR A 677 -13.90 2.36 28.97
C TYR A 677 -14.10 3.40 30.08
N PHE A 678 -14.65 4.56 29.73
CA PHE A 678 -14.91 5.63 30.69
C PHE A 678 -16.12 5.29 31.57
N GLN A 679 -16.05 5.64 32.85
CA GLN A 679 -17.17 5.50 33.77
C GLN A 679 -17.60 6.87 34.29
N MET A 680 -18.90 7.17 34.19
CA MET A 680 -19.51 8.36 34.80
C MET A 680 -20.07 8.03 36.18
N ASP A 681 -19.80 8.91 37.15
CA ASP A 681 -20.38 8.91 38.48
C ASP A 681 -21.26 10.17 38.65
N PHE A 682 -22.45 9.96 39.23
CA PHE A 682 -23.53 10.93 39.36
C PHE A 682 -23.76 11.39 40.81
N GLU A 683 -23.09 10.78 41.80
CA GLU A 683 -23.41 11.00 43.22
C GLU A 683 -22.23 11.43 44.11
N ASN A 684 -21.11 10.68 44.15
CA ASN A 684 -20.09 10.87 45.19
C ASN A 684 -18.78 11.51 44.70
N GLY A 685 -18.61 11.70 43.40
CA GLY A 685 -17.39 12.25 42.82
C GLY A 685 -16.26 11.22 42.85
N GLN A 686 -15.76 10.88 41.67
CA GLN A 686 -14.68 9.90 41.53
C GLN A 686 -13.33 10.45 42.07
N THR A 687 -12.47 9.57 42.58
CA THR A 687 -11.10 9.94 42.98
C THR A 687 -10.25 10.19 41.72
N ASP A 688 -9.78 11.43 41.53
CA ASP A 688 -9.03 11.91 40.34
C ASP A 688 -9.81 11.83 38.99
N PRO A 689 -10.91 12.60 38.84
CA PRO A 689 -11.70 12.58 37.62
C PRO A 689 -10.98 13.28 36.45
N LEU A 690 -11.17 12.75 35.23
CA LEU A 690 -10.70 13.39 34.00
C LEU A 690 -11.45 14.69 33.71
N ALA A 691 -12.74 14.72 34.04
CA ALA A 691 -13.55 15.93 34.05
C ALA A 691 -14.68 15.82 35.08
N SER A 692 -15.11 16.94 35.63
CA SER A 692 -16.31 17.00 36.49
C SER A 692 -17.08 18.31 36.30
N VAL A 693 -18.40 18.24 36.42
CA VAL A 693 -19.32 19.38 36.38
C VAL A 693 -20.13 19.40 37.66
N ILE A 694 -20.11 20.54 38.34
CA ILE A 694 -20.87 20.76 39.57
C ILE A 694 -21.93 21.82 39.24
N LEU A 695 -23.20 21.41 39.36
CA LEU A 695 -24.34 22.28 39.12
C LEU A 695 -24.63 23.14 40.36
N PRO A 696 -24.97 24.43 40.18
CA PRO A 696 -25.38 25.29 41.29
C PRO A 696 -26.79 24.89 41.80
N PRO A 697 -27.07 25.01 43.12
CA PRO A 697 -28.35 24.61 43.70
C PRO A 697 -29.53 25.50 43.24
N ASN A 698 -29.29 26.77 42.88
CA ASN A 698 -30.31 27.75 42.50
C ASN A 698 -30.71 27.70 41.01
N LEU A 699 -30.44 26.58 40.33
CA LEU A 699 -30.55 26.44 38.87
C LEU A 699 -31.99 26.62 38.32
N LEU A 700 -33.00 26.20 39.08
CA LEU A 700 -34.40 26.14 38.65
C LEU A 700 -35.24 27.33 39.17
N GLU A 701 -34.69 28.25 39.97
CA GLU A 701 -35.45 29.30 40.66
C GLU A 701 -35.99 30.40 39.74
N ASN A 702 -35.37 30.64 38.58
CA ASN A 702 -35.67 31.77 37.69
C ASN A 702 -36.37 31.39 36.38
N LEU A 703 -36.82 30.13 36.25
CA LEU A 703 -37.50 29.62 35.06
C LEU A 703 -39.02 29.85 35.14
N SER A 704 -39.66 30.11 33.99
CA SER A 704 -41.12 30.26 33.93
C SER A 704 -41.82 28.94 34.28
N GLN A 705 -43.09 29.01 34.71
CA GLN A 705 -43.85 27.82 35.11
C GLN A 705 -44.06 26.83 33.94
N GLU A 706 -44.02 27.31 32.69
CA GLU A 706 -44.05 26.48 31.47
C GLU A 706 -42.69 25.81 31.19
N ASP A 707 -41.58 26.55 31.32
CA ASP A 707 -40.23 26.02 31.11
C ASP A 707 -39.79 25.04 32.20
N SER A 708 -40.27 25.22 33.44
CA SER A 708 -39.99 24.32 34.58
C SER A 708 -40.47 22.88 34.36
N VAL A 709 -41.47 22.67 33.48
CA VAL A 709 -42.00 21.34 33.15
C VAL A 709 -41.13 20.64 32.10
N LEU A 710 -40.46 21.41 31.22
CA LEU A 710 -39.56 20.91 30.16
C LEU A 710 -38.14 20.58 30.69
N VAL A 711 -37.72 21.20 31.81
CA VAL A 711 -36.37 21.10 32.39
C VAL A 711 -36.32 19.97 33.45
N ARG A 712 -36.49 18.72 33.00
CA ARG A 712 -36.42 17.52 33.88
C ARG A 712 -35.22 16.61 33.63
N ARG A 713 -34.38 16.94 32.65
CA ARG A 713 -33.26 16.10 32.21
C ARG A 713 -31.99 16.93 32.10
N ALA A 714 -30.92 16.46 32.73
CA ALA A 714 -29.57 16.97 32.55
C ALA A 714 -28.79 15.97 31.69
N GLN A 715 -28.10 16.46 30.67
CA GLN A 715 -27.25 15.66 29.79
C GLN A 715 -25.79 16.12 29.90
N PHE A 716 -24.90 15.13 29.89
CA PHE A 716 -23.46 15.30 30.02
C PHE A 716 -22.77 14.50 28.93
N THR A 717 -22.01 15.17 28.07
CA THR A 717 -21.29 14.51 26.99
C THR A 717 -19.80 14.77 27.16
N PHE A 718 -19.01 13.71 27.23
CA PHE A 718 -17.56 13.77 27.33
C PHE A 718 -16.91 13.30 26.04
N PHE A 719 -16.03 14.13 25.49
CA PHE A 719 -15.28 13.84 24.28
C PHE A 719 -13.79 13.63 24.62
N ASN A 720 -13.32 12.40 24.41
CA ASN A 720 -11.90 12.05 24.54
C ASN A 720 -11.08 12.65 23.39
N LYS A 721 -11.63 12.61 22.17
CA LYS A 721 -11.04 13.14 20.95
C LYS A 721 -11.62 14.52 20.62
N THR A 722 -10.78 15.40 20.08
CA THR A 722 -11.14 16.80 19.85
C THR A 722 -11.44 17.15 18.38
N GLY A 723 -11.50 16.14 17.50
CA GLY A 723 -11.60 16.34 16.05
C GLY A 723 -12.84 17.12 15.59
N LEU A 724 -13.96 17.03 16.31
CA LEU A 724 -15.18 17.82 15.99
C LEU A 724 -15.10 19.30 16.39
N PHE A 725 -14.07 19.72 17.15
CA PHE A 725 -13.97 21.07 17.73
C PHE A 725 -12.81 21.90 17.14
N GLN A 726 -12.78 22.01 15.82
CA GLN A 726 -11.73 22.71 15.08
C GLN A 726 -12.11 24.15 14.72
N ASP A 727 -11.41 25.12 15.32
CA ASP A 727 -11.64 26.53 15.03
C ASP A 727 -10.72 27.03 13.90
N VAL A 728 -11.30 27.19 12.71
CA VAL A 728 -10.61 27.72 11.51
C VAL A 728 -10.20 29.20 11.68
N GLY A 729 -10.78 29.92 12.65
CA GLY A 729 -10.59 31.36 12.86
C GLY A 729 -9.54 31.76 13.91
N SER A 730 -9.07 30.85 14.76
CA SER A 730 -8.17 31.19 15.88
C SER A 730 -6.74 30.69 15.64
N GLN A 731 -5.92 31.48 14.93
CA GLN A 731 -4.57 31.07 14.48
C GLN A 731 -3.52 30.80 15.57
N ARG A 732 -3.83 30.88 16.87
CA ARG A 732 -2.83 30.73 17.96
C ARG A 732 -3.29 29.95 19.20
N LYS A 733 -4.54 29.47 19.28
CA LYS A 733 -5.05 28.76 20.48
C LYS A 733 -5.37 27.31 20.15
N ILE A 734 -4.67 26.39 20.80
CA ILE A 734 -4.85 24.94 20.68
C ILE A 734 -5.59 24.44 21.92
N LEU A 735 -6.63 23.65 21.72
CA LEU A 735 -7.35 22.96 22.78
C LEU A 735 -6.45 21.87 23.40
N VAL A 736 -6.28 21.85 24.72
CA VAL A 736 -5.41 20.83 25.39
C VAL A 736 -6.11 20.05 26.46
N SER A 737 -7.36 20.38 26.75
CA SER A 737 -8.21 19.56 27.57
C SER A 737 -9.05 18.62 26.71
N TYR A 738 -9.66 17.65 27.39
CA TYR A 738 -10.88 17.02 26.90
C TYR A 738 -12.00 18.06 26.74
N VAL A 739 -13.03 17.75 25.96
CA VAL A 739 -14.22 18.61 25.82
C VAL A 739 -15.35 17.98 26.61
N MET A 740 -16.04 18.79 27.39
CA MET A 740 -17.19 18.37 28.18
C MET A 740 -18.36 19.28 27.87
N ALA A 741 -19.46 18.71 27.39
CA ALA A 741 -20.70 19.41 27.16
C ALA A 741 -21.70 19.11 28.27
N CYS A 742 -22.41 20.15 28.70
CA CYS A 742 -23.51 20.04 29.65
C CYS A 742 -24.69 20.86 29.11
N SER A 743 -25.85 20.22 29.04
CA SER A 743 -27.11 20.88 28.67
C SER A 743 -28.23 20.39 29.58
N ILE A 744 -29.26 21.23 29.74
CA ILE A 744 -30.42 20.93 30.58
C ILE A 744 -31.68 21.18 29.76
N GLY A 745 -32.30 20.10 29.31
CA GLY A 745 -33.36 20.15 28.31
C GLY A 745 -32.91 20.73 26.96
N ASN A 746 -33.89 21.15 26.14
CA ASN A 746 -33.66 21.75 24.83
C ASN A 746 -33.61 23.30 24.89
N ILE A 747 -33.24 23.86 26.05
CA ILE A 747 -33.13 25.32 26.24
C ILE A 747 -31.70 25.69 26.65
N THR A 748 -31.18 26.78 26.10
CA THR A 748 -29.88 27.31 26.50
C THR A 748 -30.07 28.31 27.64
N ILE A 749 -29.81 27.88 28.88
CA ILE A 749 -29.87 28.77 30.05
C ILE A 749 -28.62 29.65 30.05
N GLN A 750 -28.81 30.97 30.04
CA GLN A 750 -27.75 31.98 30.04
C GLN A 750 -27.93 32.94 31.22
N ASN A 751 -26.83 33.54 31.70
CA ASN A 751 -26.80 34.49 32.81
C ASN A 751 -27.20 33.91 34.18
N LEU A 752 -26.67 32.74 34.51
CA LEU A 752 -26.79 32.16 35.84
C LEU A 752 -26.18 33.10 36.90
N ARG A 753 -26.86 33.20 38.05
CA ARG A 753 -26.41 34.03 39.18
C ARG A 753 -25.18 33.43 39.85
N ASP A 754 -25.20 32.12 40.06
CA ASP A 754 -24.07 31.32 40.52
C ASP A 754 -23.51 30.53 39.33
N PRO A 755 -22.19 30.61 39.07
CA PRO A 755 -21.59 29.96 37.90
C PRO A 755 -21.56 28.43 38.09
N VAL A 756 -21.67 27.72 36.97
CA VAL A 756 -21.38 26.28 36.89
C VAL A 756 -19.87 26.09 37.01
N GLN A 757 -19.47 25.18 37.90
CA GLN A 757 -18.07 24.84 38.08
C GLN A 757 -17.71 23.60 37.27
N ILE A 758 -16.75 23.76 36.37
CA ILE A 758 -16.31 22.72 35.43
C ILE A 758 -14.83 22.49 35.65
N LYS A 759 -14.47 21.29 36.10
CA LYS A 759 -13.08 20.88 36.31
C LYS A 759 -12.66 19.96 35.17
N ILE A 760 -11.57 20.27 34.46
CA ILE A 760 -11.09 19.46 33.34
C ILE A 760 -9.59 19.22 33.45
N LYS A 761 -9.17 17.96 33.33
CA LYS A 761 -7.77 17.55 33.33
C LYS A 761 -7.13 17.82 31.96
N HIS A 762 -5.87 18.24 31.99
CA HIS A 762 -5.10 18.48 30.77
C HIS A 762 -4.64 17.16 30.14
N THR A 763 -4.71 17.05 28.81
CA THR A 763 -4.16 15.89 28.06
C THR A 763 -2.63 15.85 28.09
N ARG A 764 -1.98 16.98 28.41
CA ARG A 764 -0.52 17.11 28.53
C ARG A 764 -0.19 17.84 29.82
N THR A 765 0.67 17.24 30.66
CA THR A 765 1.18 17.87 31.89
C THR A 765 2.24 18.91 31.53
N GLN A 766 1.90 20.20 31.62
CA GLN A 766 2.83 21.31 31.41
C GLN A 766 2.55 22.39 32.46
N GLU A 767 3.59 23.05 32.99
CA GLU A 767 3.39 24.19 33.91
C GLU A 767 2.73 25.36 33.16
N VAL A 768 1.45 25.58 33.46
CA VAL A 768 0.57 26.54 32.78
C VAL A 768 0.72 27.92 33.42
N HIS A 769 0.83 28.97 32.62
CA HIS A 769 0.83 30.35 33.15
C HIS A 769 -0.51 31.08 32.99
N ARG A 770 -1.39 30.67 32.05
CA ARG A 770 -2.75 31.25 31.83
C ARG A 770 -3.70 30.27 31.09
N PRO A 771 -4.49 29.42 31.77
CA PRO A 771 -5.53 28.64 31.10
C PRO A 771 -6.70 29.54 30.66
N ILE A 772 -7.24 29.33 29.46
CA ILE A 772 -8.41 30.07 28.95
C ILE A 772 -9.60 29.13 28.86
N CYS A 773 -10.60 29.35 29.71
CA CYS A 773 -11.89 28.67 29.63
C CYS A 773 -12.72 29.21 28.47
N ALA A 774 -13.18 28.31 27.61
CA ALA A 774 -13.99 28.66 26.45
C ALA A 774 -15.13 27.66 26.27
N PHE A 775 -16.12 28.06 25.48
CA PHE A 775 -17.19 27.21 25.04
C PHE A 775 -17.30 27.22 23.52
N TRP A 776 -17.85 26.15 22.94
CA TRP A 776 -18.08 26.02 21.52
C TRP A 776 -19.40 26.68 21.12
N ASP A 777 -19.32 27.73 20.32
CA ASP A 777 -20.45 28.47 19.79
C ASP A 777 -20.78 27.99 18.37
N MET A 778 -21.89 27.25 18.24
CA MET A 778 -22.35 26.65 16.97
C MET A 778 -22.69 27.69 15.88
N ASN A 779 -23.01 28.93 16.26
CA ASN A 779 -23.46 29.97 15.32
C ASN A 779 -22.30 30.79 14.73
N LYS A 780 -21.09 30.61 15.26
CA LYS A 780 -19.89 31.30 14.80
C LYS A 780 -19.41 30.76 13.44
N ASN A 781 -18.65 31.57 12.69
CA ASN A 781 -18.02 31.19 11.41
C ASN A 781 -19.00 30.62 10.35
N LYS A 782 -20.12 31.30 10.04
CA LYS A 782 -21.14 30.81 9.08
C LYS A 782 -21.70 29.42 9.45
N SER A 783 -22.08 29.21 10.72
CA SER A 783 -22.61 27.95 11.27
C SER A 783 -21.68 26.73 11.26
N PHE A 784 -20.37 26.92 11.04
CA PHE A 784 -19.37 25.84 11.20
C PHE A 784 -18.89 25.68 12.64
N GLY A 785 -19.26 26.60 13.54
CA GLY A 785 -18.87 26.57 14.94
C GLY A 785 -17.51 27.23 15.19
N GLY A 786 -17.24 27.58 16.45
CA GLY A 786 -15.95 28.11 16.88
C GLY A 786 -15.89 28.39 18.36
N TRP A 787 -14.67 28.52 18.91
CA TRP A 787 -14.50 28.75 20.34
C TRP A 787 -14.81 30.21 20.73
N ASN A 788 -15.51 30.39 21.84
CA ASN A 788 -15.87 31.69 22.40
C ASN A 788 -15.60 31.69 23.92
N THR A 789 -15.15 32.83 24.45
CA THR A 789 -14.76 32.98 25.87
C THR A 789 -15.78 33.79 26.67
N SER A 790 -16.86 34.26 26.06
CA SER A 790 -17.87 35.06 26.75
C SER A 790 -18.58 34.25 27.84
N GLY A 791 -18.59 34.76 29.07
CA GLY A 791 -19.30 34.14 30.19
C GLY A 791 -18.55 33.03 30.93
N CYS A 792 -17.30 32.73 30.56
CA CYS A 792 -16.45 31.73 31.21
C CYS A 792 -15.12 32.33 31.70
N VAL A 793 -14.73 32.01 32.94
CA VAL A 793 -13.48 32.50 33.56
C VAL A 793 -12.75 31.34 34.25
N ALA A 794 -11.42 31.29 34.17
CA ALA A 794 -10.62 30.31 34.90
C ALA A 794 -10.46 30.71 36.38
N SER A 795 -10.65 29.76 37.28
CA SER A 795 -10.46 29.93 38.72
C SER A 795 -8.97 30.01 39.09
N SER A 796 -8.67 30.74 40.17
CA SER A 796 -7.32 30.84 40.74
C SER A 796 -6.76 29.51 41.26
N ASP A 797 -7.63 28.55 41.56
CA ASP A 797 -7.29 27.24 42.11
C ASP A 797 -6.94 26.20 41.01
N SER A 798 -6.55 26.66 39.82
CA SER A 798 -6.17 25.80 38.70
C SER A 798 -4.69 25.38 38.81
N ASP A 799 -4.40 24.09 38.62
CA ASP A 799 -3.08 23.48 38.72
C ASP A 799 -2.44 23.21 37.34
N ALA A 800 -1.17 22.79 37.31
CA ALA A 800 -0.48 22.43 36.07
C ALA A 800 -1.13 21.25 35.31
N GLY A 801 -1.85 20.38 36.04
CA GLY A 801 -2.54 19.21 35.48
C GLY A 801 -4.04 19.39 35.25
N GLU A 802 -4.67 20.42 35.79
CA GLU A 802 -6.12 20.60 35.79
C GLU A 802 -6.53 22.07 35.81
N THR A 803 -7.57 22.43 35.05
CA THR A 803 -8.16 23.78 35.08
C THR A 803 -9.58 23.71 35.61
N ILE A 804 -9.93 24.67 36.47
CA ILE A 804 -11.29 24.87 36.95
C ILE A 804 -11.88 26.10 36.24
N CYS A 805 -12.96 25.90 35.49
CA CYS A 805 -13.70 26.92 34.76
C CYS A 805 -15.00 27.26 35.47
N LEU A 806 -15.29 28.55 35.60
CA LEU A 806 -16.53 29.10 36.12
C LEU A 806 -17.30 29.74 34.97
N CYS A 807 -18.42 29.15 34.57
CA CYS A 807 -19.23 29.59 33.44
C CYS A 807 -20.66 29.95 33.86
N ASN A 808 -21.24 31.01 33.29
CA ASN A 808 -22.59 31.49 33.63
C ASN A 808 -23.68 31.00 32.66
N HIS A 809 -23.41 29.98 31.86
CA HIS A 809 -24.32 29.35 30.90
C HIS A 809 -24.02 27.86 30.79
N PHE A 810 -24.86 27.11 30.06
CA PHE A 810 -24.69 25.69 29.75
C PHE A 810 -24.46 25.50 28.25
N THR A 811 -23.31 24.94 27.87
CA THR A 811 -22.88 24.70 26.47
C THR A 811 -21.81 23.59 26.42
N HIS A 812 -21.04 23.54 25.34
CA HIS A 812 -19.90 22.63 25.15
C HIS A 812 -18.62 23.33 25.61
N PHE A 813 -18.00 22.89 26.71
CA PHE A 813 -16.87 23.57 27.33
C PHE A 813 -15.53 22.89 27.03
N GLY A 814 -14.50 23.72 26.83
CA GLY A 814 -13.13 23.27 26.62
C GLY A 814 -12.12 24.29 27.13
N VAL A 815 -10.91 23.82 27.44
CA VAL A 815 -9.79 24.65 27.88
C VAL A 815 -8.84 24.86 26.71
N LEU A 816 -8.82 26.10 26.23
CA LEU A 816 -7.88 26.53 25.21
C LEU A 816 -6.56 26.93 25.85
N MET A 817 -5.47 26.52 25.23
CA MET A 817 -4.14 27.03 25.53
C MET A 817 -3.58 27.76 24.32
N ASP A 818 -2.82 28.81 24.58
CA ASP A 818 -1.85 29.29 23.61
C ASP A 818 -0.63 28.36 23.67
N LEU A 819 -0.49 27.48 22.67
CA LEU A 819 0.60 26.51 22.58
C LEU A 819 1.68 27.06 21.64
N PRO A 820 2.76 27.66 22.14
CA PRO A 820 3.90 28.00 21.30
C PRO A 820 4.56 26.70 20.78
N ARG A 821 4.69 26.60 19.45
CA ARG A 821 5.14 25.40 18.71
C ARG A 821 6.52 24.90 19.12
N SER A 822 6.70 23.59 18.90
CA SER A 822 7.85 22.74 19.19
C SER A 822 9.20 23.24 18.62
N ALA A 823 9.88 24.08 19.37
CA ALA A 823 11.33 24.08 19.53
C ALA A 823 11.55 24.15 21.04
N SER A 824 12.23 23.16 21.64
CA SER A 824 12.26 22.91 23.08
C SER A 824 12.13 24.21 23.89
N GLN A 825 10.96 24.40 24.50
CA GLN A 825 10.54 25.69 25.01
C GLN A 825 11.57 26.17 26.04
N ILE A 826 12.32 27.19 25.64
CA ILE A 826 13.21 27.92 26.52
C ILE A 826 12.29 28.62 27.53
N ASP A 827 12.44 28.28 28.82
CA ASP A 827 11.70 28.89 29.93
C ASP A 827 11.53 30.42 29.75
N GLY A 828 10.40 31.00 30.17
CA GLY A 828 10.10 32.42 29.97
C GLY A 828 11.20 33.34 30.50
N ARG A 829 11.88 32.93 31.57
CA ARG A 829 13.07 33.62 32.10
C ARG A 829 14.25 33.54 31.12
N ASN A 830 14.56 32.35 30.62
CA ASN A 830 15.65 32.14 29.67
C ASN A 830 15.38 32.87 28.34
N THR A 831 14.12 32.95 27.91
CA THR A 831 13.72 33.68 26.70
C THR A 831 13.98 35.18 26.88
N LYS A 832 13.52 35.79 27.99
CA LYS A 832 13.83 37.19 28.30
C LYS A 832 15.33 37.47 28.32
N VAL A 833 16.11 36.62 28.99
CA VAL A 833 17.58 36.76 29.07
C VAL A 833 18.21 36.66 27.68
N LEU A 834 17.80 35.71 26.85
CA LEU A 834 18.33 35.53 25.50
C LEU A 834 18.00 36.71 24.59
N THR A 835 16.78 37.25 24.70
CA THR A 835 16.36 38.47 24.00
C THR A 835 17.25 39.65 24.40
N PHE A 836 17.47 39.90 25.70
CA PHE A 836 18.38 40.96 26.15
C PHE A 836 19.82 40.79 25.62
N ILE A 837 20.38 39.58 25.69
CA ILE A 837 21.72 39.30 25.16
C ILE A 837 21.79 39.58 23.67
N THR A 838 20.76 39.17 22.92
CA THR A 838 20.72 39.32 21.46
C THR A 838 20.58 40.79 21.07
N TYR A 839 19.66 41.55 21.65
CA TYR A 839 19.48 42.97 21.33
C TYR A 839 20.72 43.82 21.67
N ILE A 840 21.25 43.67 22.90
CA ILE A 840 22.45 44.41 23.32
C ILE A 840 23.65 44.03 22.44
N GLY A 841 23.86 42.73 22.23
CA GLY A 841 25.00 42.27 21.47
C GLY A 841 24.88 42.58 19.96
N CYS A 842 23.71 42.41 19.32
CA CYS A 842 23.49 42.86 17.94
C CYS A 842 23.74 44.37 17.77
N GLY A 843 23.35 45.18 18.76
CA GLY A 843 23.69 46.61 18.82
C GLY A 843 25.19 46.87 18.83
N ILE A 844 25.93 46.20 19.72
CA ILE A 844 27.40 46.27 19.79
C ILE A 844 28.03 45.80 18.47
N SER A 845 27.58 44.67 17.93
CA SER A 845 28.03 44.10 16.67
C SER A 845 27.84 45.05 15.49
N ALA A 846 26.69 45.73 15.43
CA ALA A 846 26.38 46.72 14.40
C ALA A 846 27.32 47.93 14.49
N ILE A 847 27.56 48.47 15.68
CA ILE A 847 28.48 49.60 15.90
C ILE A 847 29.90 49.25 15.43
N PHE A 848 30.43 48.09 15.83
CA PHE A 848 31.79 47.69 15.45
C PHE A 848 31.91 47.27 13.97
N SER A 849 30.85 46.71 13.38
CA SER A 849 30.78 46.44 11.94
C SER A 849 30.76 47.74 11.14
N ALA A 850 30.01 48.75 11.59
CA ALA A 850 30.00 50.09 11.00
C ALA A 850 31.36 50.79 11.15
N ALA A 851 32.01 50.71 12.32
CA ALA A 851 33.35 51.26 12.53
C ALA A 851 34.41 50.59 11.63
N THR A 852 34.29 49.27 11.43
CA THR A 852 35.13 48.51 10.49
C THR A 852 34.89 49.00 9.06
N LEU A 853 33.64 49.08 8.62
CA LEU A 853 33.29 49.54 7.28
C LEU A 853 33.77 50.98 7.04
N LEU A 854 33.51 51.90 7.97
CA LEU A 854 33.94 53.30 7.90
C LEU A 854 35.45 53.42 7.78
N THR A 855 36.22 52.64 8.57
CA THR A 855 37.68 52.62 8.49
C THR A 855 38.17 52.19 7.11
N TYR A 856 37.62 51.10 6.57
CA TYR A 856 38.04 50.58 5.27
C TYR A 856 37.56 51.42 4.08
N VAL A 857 36.45 52.17 4.22
CA VAL A 857 35.96 53.14 3.23
C VAL A 857 36.78 54.43 3.24
N ALA A 858 37.10 54.96 4.42
CA ALA A 858 37.79 56.25 4.58
C ALA A 858 39.24 56.23 4.08
N PHE A 859 39.91 55.08 4.18
CA PHE A 859 41.31 54.96 3.80
C PHE A 859 41.48 54.21 2.47
N GLU A 860 41.70 54.95 1.38
CA GLU A 860 41.84 54.38 0.03
C GLU A 860 42.93 53.29 -0.07
N LYS A 861 44.03 53.45 0.67
CA LYS A 861 45.13 52.46 0.71
C LYS A 861 44.68 51.09 1.21
N LEU A 862 43.75 51.04 2.16
CA LEU A 862 43.21 49.80 2.72
C LEU A 862 42.20 49.13 1.78
N ARG A 863 41.52 49.91 0.93
CA ARG A 863 40.52 49.42 -0.05
C ARG A 863 41.13 48.69 -1.25
N ARG A 864 42.44 48.83 -1.50
CA ARG A 864 43.09 48.24 -2.69
C ARG A 864 43.24 46.71 -2.60
N ASP A 865 43.37 46.18 -1.38
CA ASP A 865 43.58 44.75 -1.13
C ASP A 865 42.29 43.92 -1.36
N TYR A 866 42.40 42.78 -2.05
CA TYR A 866 41.25 41.88 -2.27
C TYR A 866 40.61 41.36 -0.96
N PRO A 867 41.37 40.89 0.06
CA PRO A 867 40.80 40.49 1.34
C PRO A 867 40.01 41.62 2.01
N SER A 868 40.50 42.86 1.89
CA SER A 868 39.81 44.02 2.46
C SER A 868 38.51 44.34 1.74
N LYS A 869 38.44 44.15 0.41
CA LYS A 869 37.18 44.30 -0.34
C LYS A 869 36.16 43.22 0.04
N ILE A 870 36.59 41.97 0.24
CA ILE A 870 35.70 40.88 0.67
C ILE A 870 35.21 41.16 2.10
N LEU A 871 36.11 41.54 3.00
CA LEU A 871 35.76 41.93 4.38
C LEU A 871 34.78 43.11 4.42
N MET A 872 34.94 44.13 3.56
CA MET A 872 33.98 45.23 3.47
C MET A 872 32.57 44.76 3.08
N ASN A 873 32.46 43.81 2.14
CA ASN A 873 31.16 43.25 1.74
C ASN A 873 30.55 42.38 2.85
N LEU A 874 31.36 41.54 3.51
CA LEU A 874 30.94 40.75 4.67
C LEU A 874 30.46 41.64 5.83
N SER A 875 31.23 42.68 6.17
CA SER A 875 30.83 43.66 7.20
C SER A 875 29.58 44.46 6.80
N SER A 876 29.36 44.70 5.51
CA SER A 876 28.13 45.34 5.03
C SER A 876 26.92 44.42 5.18
N ALA A 877 27.03 43.14 4.79
CA ALA A 877 25.96 42.16 4.97
C ALA A 877 25.60 41.96 6.46
N LEU A 878 26.61 41.84 7.32
CA LEU A 878 26.42 41.75 8.77
C LEU A 878 25.79 43.02 9.37
N LEU A 879 26.19 44.21 8.91
CA LEU A 879 25.62 45.46 9.39
C LEU A 879 24.12 45.56 9.07
N PHE A 880 23.73 45.27 7.82
CA PHE A 880 22.32 45.31 7.43
C PHE A 880 21.50 44.20 8.09
N LEU A 881 22.06 43.00 8.26
CA LEU A 881 21.41 41.93 9.01
C LEU A 881 21.09 42.36 10.45
N ASN A 882 22.07 42.90 11.18
CA ASN A 882 21.87 43.34 12.56
C ASN A 882 20.92 44.55 12.66
N LEU A 883 21.03 45.51 11.73
CA LEU A 883 20.18 46.70 11.74
C LEU A 883 18.72 46.36 11.46
N ILE A 884 18.45 45.50 10.48
CA ILE A 884 17.08 45.10 10.16
C ILE A 884 16.53 44.21 11.29
N PHE A 885 17.35 43.34 11.89
CA PHE A 885 16.93 42.51 13.03
C PHE A 885 16.52 43.36 14.24
N LEU A 886 17.25 44.44 14.55
CA LEU A 886 16.92 45.36 15.64
C LEU A 886 15.68 46.23 15.34
N LEU A 887 15.44 46.54 14.07
CA LEU A 887 14.28 47.33 13.65
C LEU A 887 13.02 46.49 13.51
N ASP A 888 13.15 45.17 13.37
CA ASP A 888 12.05 44.26 13.10
C ASP A 888 10.91 44.39 14.14
N GLY A 889 11.24 44.30 15.43
CA GLY A 889 10.26 44.42 16.52
C GLY A 889 9.59 45.80 16.62
N TRP A 890 10.22 46.86 16.08
CA TRP A 890 9.57 48.17 15.98
C TRP A 890 8.66 48.25 14.74
N ILE A 891 9.05 47.58 13.65
CA ILE A 891 8.29 47.57 12.39
C ILE A 891 7.02 46.71 12.50
N THR A 892 7.06 45.62 13.27
CA THR A 892 5.91 44.73 13.51
C THR A 892 4.72 45.44 14.18
N SER A 893 5.00 46.49 14.96
CA SER A 893 4.01 47.33 15.63
C SER A 893 3.07 48.10 14.69
N PHE A 894 3.46 48.33 13.42
CA PHE A 894 2.65 49.10 12.46
C PHE A 894 1.50 48.31 11.82
N ASP A 895 1.39 47.01 12.08
CA ASP A 895 0.32 46.10 11.59
C ASP A 895 0.07 46.09 10.07
N VAL A 896 1.10 46.42 9.27
CA VAL A 896 1.04 46.36 7.80
C VAL A 896 1.65 45.05 7.30
N ALA A 897 0.82 44.13 6.80
CA ALA A 897 1.24 42.81 6.33
C ALA A 897 2.36 42.87 5.26
N GLY A 898 2.22 43.75 4.26
CA GLY A 898 3.23 43.90 3.20
C GLY A 898 4.59 44.41 3.68
N LEU A 899 4.60 45.22 4.75
CA LEU A 899 5.84 45.71 5.36
C LEU A 899 6.55 44.57 6.11
N CYS A 900 5.79 43.76 6.85
CA CYS A 900 6.31 42.58 7.54
C CYS A 900 6.93 41.57 6.57
N THR A 901 6.25 41.27 5.46
CA THR A 901 6.77 40.40 4.40
C THR A 901 8.06 40.95 3.79
N ALA A 902 8.16 42.26 3.57
CA ALA A 902 9.37 42.89 3.04
C ALA A 902 10.55 42.79 4.02
N VAL A 903 10.31 43.03 5.32
CA VAL A 903 11.35 42.95 6.36
C VAL A 903 11.83 41.50 6.53
N ALA A 904 10.91 40.53 6.61
CA ALA A 904 11.25 39.11 6.70
C ALA A 904 12.07 38.63 5.48
N ALA A 905 11.69 39.06 4.27
CA ALA A 905 12.43 38.74 3.05
C ALA A 905 13.84 39.38 3.02
N LEU A 906 13.97 40.63 3.47
CA LEU A 906 15.25 41.32 3.58
C LEU A 906 16.16 40.67 4.62
N LEU A 907 15.61 40.31 5.79
CA LEU A 907 16.36 39.59 6.81
C LEU A 907 16.88 38.25 6.29
N HIS A 908 16.00 37.48 5.64
CA HIS A 908 16.37 36.22 5.01
C HIS A 908 17.48 36.42 3.97
N PHE A 909 17.37 37.43 3.10
CA PHE A 909 18.39 37.79 2.13
C PHE A 909 19.76 38.12 2.77
N PHE A 910 19.79 38.99 3.77
CA PHE A 910 21.06 39.39 4.41
C PHE A 910 21.68 38.27 5.26
N LEU A 911 20.86 37.36 5.80
CA LEU A 911 21.34 36.15 6.46
C LEU A 911 22.07 35.24 5.45
N LEU A 912 21.45 34.93 4.31
CA LEU A 912 22.08 34.12 3.26
C LEU A 912 23.31 34.82 2.67
N ALA A 913 23.25 36.14 2.47
CA ALA A 913 24.38 36.93 2.00
C ALA A 913 25.56 36.83 2.97
N THR A 914 25.32 36.89 4.27
CA THR A 914 26.35 36.71 5.28
C THR A 914 27.04 35.35 5.16
N PHE A 915 26.29 34.25 5.03
CA PHE A 915 26.86 32.91 4.86
C PHE A 915 27.65 32.77 3.55
N THR A 916 27.16 33.33 2.44
CA THR A 916 27.90 33.30 1.17
C THR A 916 29.20 34.08 1.21
N TRP A 917 29.22 35.25 1.86
CA TRP A 917 30.43 36.05 1.98
C TRP A 917 31.47 35.38 2.89
N MET A 918 31.04 34.69 3.94
CA MET A 918 31.92 33.82 4.74
C MET A 918 32.51 32.68 3.89
N GLY A 919 31.69 32.03 3.06
CA GLY A 919 32.15 30.99 2.12
C GLY A 919 33.12 31.50 1.07
N LEU A 920 32.85 32.68 0.49
CA LEU A 920 33.75 33.32 -0.46
C LEU A 920 35.08 33.72 0.18
N GLU A 921 35.08 34.18 1.43
CA GLU A 921 36.33 34.43 2.18
C GLU A 921 37.12 33.14 2.41
N ALA A 922 36.45 32.02 2.74
CA ALA A 922 37.08 30.70 2.87
C ALA A 922 37.76 30.25 1.56
N ILE A 923 37.09 30.44 0.43
CA ILE A 923 37.62 30.15 -0.91
C ILE A 923 38.78 31.09 -1.24
N HIS A 924 38.68 32.37 -0.91
CA HIS A 924 39.75 33.34 -1.12
C HIS A 924 41.03 32.92 -0.36
N MET A 925 40.88 32.55 0.92
CA MET A 925 41.97 32.05 1.74
C MET A 925 42.64 30.81 1.14
N TYR A 926 41.85 29.87 0.60
CA TYR A 926 42.38 28.69 -0.08
C TYR A 926 43.19 29.03 -1.33
N ILE A 927 42.68 29.93 -2.18
CA ILE A 927 43.41 30.35 -3.37
C ILE A 927 44.73 31.02 -2.96
N ALA A 928 44.71 31.85 -1.92
CA ALA A 928 45.87 32.60 -1.45
C ALA A 928 46.95 31.72 -0.77
N LEU A 929 46.57 30.65 -0.05
CA LEU A 929 47.49 29.84 0.76
C LEU A 929 47.86 28.48 0.12
N VAL A 930 46.92 27.85 -0.60
CA VAL A 930 47.10 26.52 -1.20
C VAL A 930 47.59 26.64 -2.63
N LYS A 931 46.89 27.46 -3.43
CA LYS A 931 47.06 27.57 -4.88
C LYS A 931 48.00 28.73 -5.21
N VAL A 932 49.18 28.73 -4.58
CA VAL A 932 50.12 29.86 -4.54
C VAL A 932 50.76 30.19 -5.91
N PHE A 933 50.61 29.32 -6.93
CA PHE A 933 51.19 29.55 -8.25
C PHE A 933 50.12 29.82 -9.33
N ASN A 934 50.16 31.05 -9.85
CA ASN A 934 49.61 31.48 -11.14
C ASN A 934 48.08 31.35 -11.36
N THR A 935 47.27 31.87 -10.44
CA THR A 935 45.82 32.07 -10.67
C THR A 935 45.44 33.54 -10.73
N TYR A 936 45.81 34.22 -11.83
CA TYR A 936 45.24 35.55 -12.12
C TYR A 936 43.80 35.38 -12.63
N ILE A 937 42.82 35.78 -11.82
CA ILE A 937 41.41 35.76 -12.20
C ILE A 937 41.02 37.17 -12.65
N HIS A 938 40.78 37.35 -13.96
CA HIS A 938 40.31 38.62 -14.50
C HIS A 938 38.97 39.03 -13.86
N ARG A 939 38.88 40.30 -13.42
CA ARG A 939 37.72 40.87 -12.68
C ARG A 939 37.30 40.03 -11.46
N TYR A 940 38.29 39.59 -10.68
CA TYR A 940 38.10 38.73 -9.50
C TYR A 940 36.98 39.18 -8.56
N ILE A 941 37.03 40.44 -8.08
CA ILE A 941 36.04 40.96 -7.13
C ILE A 941 34.63 41.06 -7.71
N LEU A 942 34.50 41.37 -9.01
CA LEU A 942 33.19 41.46 -9.66
C LEU A 942 32.49 40.10 -9.66
N LYS A 943 33.22 39.02 -9.95
CA LYS A 943 32.67 37.65 -9.91
C LYS A 943 32.24 37.26 -8.50
N PHE A 944 33.04 37.62 -7.50
CA PHE A 944 32.71 37.38 -6.09
C PHE A 944 31.47 38.14 -5.67
N CYS A 945 31.29 39.40 -6.10
CA CYS A 945 30.07 40.17 -5.85
C CYS A 945 28.83 39.57 -6.53
N ILE A 946 28.95 39.08 -7.77
CA ILE A 946 27.85 38.41 -8.48
C ILE A 946 27.40 37.16 -7.71
N ILE A 947 28.34 36.38 -7.19
CA ILE A 947 28.02 35.17 -6.41
C ILE A 947 27.47 35.54 -5.02
N GLY A 948 28.17 36.42 -4.29
CA GLY A 948 27.85 36.75 -2.90
C GLY A 948 26.54 37.52 -2.70
N TRP A 949 26.13 38.33 -3.68
CA TRP A 949 24.84 39.01 -3.63
C TRP A 949 23.77 38.36 -4.52
N GLY A 950 24.18 37.71 -5.61
CA GLY A 950 23.24 37.11 -6.57
C GLY A 950 22.69 35.75 -6.14
N LEU A 951 23.50 34.89 -5.51
CA LEU A 951 23.02 33.57 -5.05
C LEU A 951 21.92 33.70 -3.97
N PRO A 952 22.08 34.55 -2.92
CA PRO A 952 21.00 34.83 -1.97
C PRO A 952 19.76 35.47 -2.62
N ALA A 953 19.97 36.42 -3.55
CA ALA A 953 18.87 37.10 -4.23
C ALA A 953 18.02 36.12 -5.05
N LEU A 954 18.67 35.16 -5.74
CA LEU A 954 17.99 34.13 -6.50
C LEU A 954 17.10 33.26 -5.61
N VAL A 955 17.62 32.78 -4.47
CA VAL A 955 16.87 31.94 -3.52
C VAL A 955 15.65 32.68 -2.99
N VAL A 956 15.82 33.92 -2.51
CA VAL A 956 14.71 34.72 -1.98
C VAL A 956 13.70 35.08 -3.07
N SER A 957 14.15 35.36 -4.30
CA SER A 957 13.26 35.65 -5.43
C SER A 957 12.38 34.46 -5.83
N ILE A 958 12.93 33.23 -5.81
CA ILE A 958 12.16 32.01 -6.07
C ILE A 958 11.06 31.84 -5.02
N ILE A 959 11.39 32.09 -3.76
CA ILE A 959 10.44 31.97 -2.64
C ILE A 959 9.34 33.03 -2.76
N LEU A 960 9.70 34.28 -3.10
CA LEU A 960 8.74 35.36 -3.34
C LEU A 960 7.87 35.12 -4.59
N ALA A 961 8.38 34.41 -5.60
CA ALA A 961 7.64 34.07 -6.81
C ALA A 961 6.66 32.89 -6.64
N SER A 962 6.72 32.17 -5.51
CA SER A 962 5.79 31.08 -5.19
C SER A 962 4.37 31.62 -4.98
N ARG A 963 3.34 30.90 -5.46
CA ARG A 963 1.92 31.32 -5.41
C ARG A 963 1.33 31.55 -4.00
N LYS A 964 2.10 31.28 -2.94
CA LYS A 964 1.70 31.36 -1.52
C LYS A 964 2.47 32.45 -0.72
N GLN A 965 2.74 33.60 -1.33
CA GLN A 965 3.63 34.62 -0.76
C GLN A 965 3.20 35.14 0.64
N ASN A 966 1.89 35.20 0.91
CA ASN A 966 1.34 35.64 2.21
C ASN A 966 1.35 34.55 3.29
N GLU A 967 1.61 33.28 2.94
CA GLU A 967 1.71 32.16 3.90
C GLU A 967 3.16 31.84 4.27
N VAL A 968 4.14 32.24 3.44
CA VAL A 968 5.55 31.90 3.65
C VAL A 968 6.26 32.88 4.58
N TYR A 969 6.02 34.18 4.43
CA TYR A 969 6.59 35.23 5.28
C TYR A 969 5.48 35.95 6.04
N GLY A 970 5.58 36.01 7.36
CA GLY A 970 4.57 36.63 8.20
C GLY A 970 5.04 36.90 9.62
N LYS A 971 4.09 37.22 10.51
CA LYS A 971 4.37 37.51 11.92
C LYS A 971 4.49 36.23 12.73
N GLU A 972 5.61 36.05 13.42
CA GLU A 972 5.89 35.00 14.38
C GLU A 972 5.90 35.61 15.79
N SER A 973 5.29 34.97 16.79
CA SER A 973 5.28 35.46 18.18
C SER A 973 6.43 34.81 18.95
N TYR A 974 7.41 35.59 19.42
CA TYR A 974 8.57 35.07 20.14
C TYR A 974 8.42 35.28 21.66
N GLY A 975 7.88 34.28 22.37
CA GLY A 975 7.69 34.34 23.82
C GLY A 975 6.25 34.68 24.26
N LYS A 976 5.96 34.44 25.54
CA LYS A 976 4.61 34.43 26.15
C LYS A 976 4.10 35.80 26.65
N GLU A 977 4.78 36.90 26.36
CA GLU A 977 4.32 38.25 26.75
C GLU A 977 3.88 39.02 25.51
N GLN A 978 2.74 39.71 25.65
CA GLN A 978 1.84 40.21 24.61
C GLN A 978 2.41 41.28 23.65
N ASP A 979 3.72 41.53 23.64
CA ASP A 979 4.33 42.69 22.96
C ASP A 979 5.51 42.37 22.02
N ASP A 980 5.97 41.12 21.88
CA ASP A 980 7.14 40.78 21.03
C ASP A 980 6.73 39.98 19.77
N GLU A 981 5.98 40.62 18.86
CA GLU A 981 5.77 40.11 17.50
C GLU A 981 7.00 40.38 16.61
N PHE A 982 7.47 39.38 15.87
CA PHE A 982 8.65 39.45 15.00
C PHE A 982 8.30 38.97 13.57
N CYS A 983 8.83 39.60 12.52
CA CYS A 983 8.56 39.23 11.13
C CYS A 983 9.57 38.21 10.61
N TRP A 984 9.11 36.98 10.34
CA TRP A 984 9.97 35.89 9.89
C TRP A 984 9.28 34.92 8.91
N ILE A 985 10.01 33.88 8.52
CA ILE A 985 9.51 32.76 7.72
C ILE A 985 8.61 31.90 8.61
N GLN A 986 7.33 31.78 8.24
CA GLN A 986 6.33 30.97 8.96
C GLN A 986 6.29 29.52 8.48
N ASP A 987 6.60 29.27 7.20
CA ASP A 987 6.57 27.93 6.63
C ASP A 987 7.81 27.12 7.09
N PRO A 988 7.62 26.01 7.83
CA PRO A 988 8.73 25.22 8.37
C PRO A 988 9.55 24.54 7.26
N VAL A 989 8.91 24.12 6.16
CA VAL A 989 9.60 23.47 5.04
C VAL A 989 10.52 24.48 4.36
N VAL A 990 10.03 25.70 4.13
CA VAL A 990 10.84 26.78 3.56
C VAL A 990 12.01 27.10 4.50
N PHE A 991 11.78 27.25 5.80
CA PHE A 991 12.84 27.50 6.77
C PHE A 991 13.94 26.41 6.74
N TYR A 992 13.57 25.13 6.79
CA TYR A 992 14.56 24.05 6.79
C TYR A 992 15.32 23.95 5.46
N VAL A 993 14.67 24.15 4.32
CA VAL A 993 15.32 24.04 3.01
C VAL A 993 16.18 25.28 2.71
N SER A 994 15.63 26.49 2.88
CA SER A 994 16.28 27.74 2.46
C SER A 994 17.27 28.28 3.48
N CYS A 995 17.03 28.10 4.78
CA CYS A 995 17.93 28.57 5.84
C CYS A 995 18.85 27.44 6.33
N ALA A 996 18.28 26.37 6.91
CA ALA A 996 19.08 25.33 7.55
C ALA A 996 19.90 24.50 6.55
N GLY A 997 19.29 24.09 5.44
CA GLY A 997 19.96 23.35 4.36
C GLY A 997 21.06 24.18 3.69
N TYR A 998 20.75 25.44 3.35
CA TYR A 998 21.71 26.38 2.77
C TYR A 998 22.90 26.64 3.70
N PHE A 999 22.62 26.90 5.00
CA PHE A 999 23.65 27.04 6.01
C PHE A 999 24.49 25.76 6.12
N GLY A 1000 23.87 24.58 6.17
CA GLY A 1000 24.58 23.31 6.26
C GLY A 1000 25.61 23.14 5.14
N VAL A 1001 25.22 23.39 3.89
CA VAL A 1001 26.12 23.32 2.73
C VAL A 1001 27.30 24.31 2.86
N MET A 1002 27.02 25.57 3.21
CA MET A 1002 28.05 26.59 3.38
C MET A 1002 28.97 26.31 4.58
N PHE A 1003 28.40 25.81 5.68
CA PHE A 1003 29.12 25.48 6.91
C PHE A 1003 30.11 24.33 6.68
N PHE A 1004 29.68 23.23 6.05
CA PHE A 1004 30.59 22.12 5.75
C PHE A 1004 31.69 22.53 4.78
N LEU A 1005 31.39 23.39 3.80
CA LEU A 1005 32.40 24.00 2.95
C LEU A 1005 33.41 24.79 3.79
N ASN A 1006 32.94 25.68 4.68
CA ASN A 1006 33.80 26.50 5.52
C ASN A 1006 34.66 25.67 6.48
N VAL A 1007 34.11 24.61 7.09
CA VAL A 1007 34.84 23.66 7.94
C VAL A 1007 35.96 22.99 7.15
N ALA A 1008 35.66 22.48 5.95
CA ALA A 1008 36.66 21.84 5.09
C ALA A 1008 37.78 22.81 4.70
N MET A 1009 37.43 24.05 4.32
CA MET A 1009 38.41 25.08 4.00
C MET A 1009 39.25 25.49 5.22
N PHE A 1010 38.62 25.62 6.39
CA PHE A 1010 39.30 25.94 7.65
C PHE A 1010 40.36 24.90 8.01
N ILE A 1011 40.03 23.61 7.91
CA ILE A 1011 40.99 22.52 8.16
C ILE A 1011 42.18 22.61 7.20
N VAL A 1012 41.92 22.78 5.89
CA VAL A 1012 42.98 22.89 4.87
C VAL A 1012 43.90 24.08 5.14
N VAL A 1013 43.31 25.24 5.45
CA VAL A 1013 44.04 26.47 5.78
C VAL A 1013 44.87 26.30 7.05
N MET A 1014 44.32 25.67 8.10
CA MET A 1014 45.03 25.38 9.34
C MET A 1014 46.24 24.47 9.13
N VAL A 1015 46.06 23.37 8.39
CA VAL A 1015 47.16 22.43 8.07
C VAL A 1015 48.29 23.17 7.35
N GLN A 1016 47.96 24.09 6.45
CA GLN A 1016 48.98 24.86 5.72
C GLN A 1016 49.65 25.94 6.53
N ILE A 1017 48.94 26.64 7.41
CA ILE A 1017 49.53 27.63 8.32
C ILE A 1017 50.52 26.92 9.28
N CYS A 1018 50.14 25.77 9.82
CA CYS A 1018 51.03 24.92 10.62
C CYS A 1018 52.23 24.42 9.79
N GLY A 1019 52.01 23.99 8.55
CA GLY A 1019 53.06 23.52 7.63
C GLY A 1019 54.04 24.61 7.17
N ARG A 1020 53.60 25.88 7.07
CA ARG A 1020 54.45 27.02 6.69
C ARG A 1020 55.30 27.55 7.85
N ASN A 1021 54.76 27.53 9.06
CA ASN A 1021 55.44 28.06 10.25
C ASN A 1021 56.62 27.18 10.69
N GLY A 1022 56.59 25.88 10.42
CA GLY A 1022 57.66 24.93 10.79
C GLY A 1022 59.01 25.10 10.06
N LYS A 1023 59.14 26.03 9.10
CA LYS A 1023 60.39 26.24 8.33
C LYS A 1023 61.12 27.56 8.60
N ARG A 1024 60.56 28.50 9.37
CA ARG A 1024 61.19 29.80 9.66
C ARG A 1024 60.71 30.41 10.98
N SER A 1025 61.36 30.11 12.11
CA SER A 1025 61.36 31.04 13.26
C SER A 1025 62.32 30.62 14.38
N ASN A 1026 63.31 31.46 14.73
CA ASN A 1026 63.95 31.46 16.05
C ASN A 1026 63.03 32.23 17.03
N ARG A 1027 61.97 31.61 17.56
CA ARG A 1027 61.07 32.22 18.56
C ARG A 1027 60.80 31.28 19.73
N THR A 1028 60.43 31.85 20.88
CA THR A 1028 60.07 31.09 22.08
C THR A 1028 58.74 30.36 21.89
N LEU A 1029 58.59 29.17 22.49
CA LEU A 1029 57.37 28.34 22.43
C LEU A 1029 56.11 29.12 22.80
N ARG A 1030 56.20 30.02 23.79
CA ARG A 1030 55.09 30.87 24.23
C ARG A 1030 54.66 31.89 23.17
N GLU A 1031 55.59 32.51 22.45
CA GLU A 1031 55.26 33.44 21.37
C GLU A 1031 54.63 32.72 20.17
N GLU A 1032 55.07 31.50 19.88
CA GLU A 1032 54.52 30.68 18.79
C GLU A 1032 53.11 30.19 19.11
N VAL A 1033 52.88 29.68 20.32
CA VAL A 1033 51.55 29.28 20.79
C VAL A 1033 50.59 30.47 20.77
N LEU A 1034 51.00 31.64 21.27
CA LEU A 1034 50.14 32.83 21.34
C LEU A 1034 49.84 33.41 19.95
N ARG A 1035 50.79 33.32 19.00
CA ARG A 1035 50.56 33.66 17.59
C ARG A 1035 49.60 32.69 16.90
N ASN A 1036 49.75 31.39 17.14
CA ASN A 1036 48.89 30.36 16.56
C ASN A 1036 47.47 30.44 17.14
N LEU A 1037 47.31 30.63 18.45
CA LEU A 1037 46.02 30.87 19.11
C LEU A 1037 45.33 32.10 18.55
N ARG A 1038 46.06 33.22 18.39
CA ARG A 1038 45.53 34.43 17.75
C ARG A 1038 45.04 34.17 16.33
N SER A 1039 45.78 33.39 15.54
CA SER A 1039 45.39 33.03 14.18
C SER A 1039 44.14 32.14 14.17
N VAL A 1040 44.05 31.16 15.06
CA VAL A 1040 42.91 30.24 15.17
C VAL A 1040 41.65 31.00 15.55
N VAL A 1041 41.70 31.78 16.63
CA VAL A 1041 40.54 32.56 17.09
C VAL A 1041 40.07 33.54 16.00
N SER A 1042 40.99 34.27 15.37
CA SER A 1042 40.67 35.20 14.27
C SER A 1042 39.96 34.50 13.10
N LEU A 1043 40.38 33.28 12.75
CA LEU A 1043 39.84 32.53 11.62
C LEU A 1043 38.49 31.89 11.93
N THR A 1044 38.28 31.42 13.17
CA THR A 1044 37.01 30.85 13.62
C THR A 1044 35.85 31.84 13.47
N PHE A 1045 36.07 33.11 13.85
CA PHE A 1045 35.05 34.16 13.69
C PHE A 1045 34.90 34.67 12.25
N LEU A 1046 36.00 34.74 11.50
CA LEU A 1046 35.97 35.20 10.10
C LEU A 1046 35.19 34.23 9.19
N LEU A 1047 35.33 32.91 9.42
CA LEU A 1047 34.68 31.87 8.62
C LEU A 1047 33.30 31.44 9.15
N GLY A 1048 32.82 32.06 10.23
CA GLY A 1048 31.48 31.80 10.76
C GLY A 1048 31.31 30.44 11.45
N MET A 1049 32.39 29.84 11.97
CA MET A 1049 32.33 28.51 12.61
C MET A 1049 31.44 28.48 13.86
N THR A 1050 31.27 29.63 14.52
CA THR A 1050 30.42 29.81 15.72
C THR A 1050 28.93 29.67 15.43
N TRP A 1051 28.49 29.81 14.18
CA TRP A 1051 27.11 29.55 13.78
C TRP A 1051 26.74 28.06 13.86
N GLY A 1052 27.74 27.17 13.91
CA GLY A 1052 27.52 25.74 14.14
C GLY A 1052 26.81 25.45 15.46
N PHE A 1053 26.93 26.31 16.48
CA PHE A 1053 26.17 26.16 17.72
C PHE A 1053 24.65 26.24 17.51
N ALA A 1054 24.18 27.11 16.60
CA ALA A 1054 22.76 27.15 16.24
C ALA A 1054 22.33 25.90 15.47
N PHE A 1055 23.18 25.35 14.60
CA PHE A 1055 22.86 24.17 13.79
C PHE A 1055 22.78 22.88 14.61
N PHE A 1056 23.60 22.75 15.66
CA PHE A 1056 23.57 21.59 16.56
C PHE A 1056 22.70 21.82 17.81
N ALA A 1057 21.90 22.89 17.85
CA ALA A 1057 21.01 23.22 18.96
C ALA A 1057 19.73 22.36 18.95
N TRP A 1058 19.88 21.06 19.12
CA TRP A 1058 18.80 20.07 19.16
C TRP A 1058 18.85 19.21 20.42
N GLY A 1059 17.67 18.74 20.87
CA GLY A 1059 17.53 17.87 22.04
C GLY A 1059 18.01 18.53 23.34
N PRO A 1060 18.65 17.78 24.27
CA PRO A 1060 19.03 18.29 25.61
C PRO A 1060 20.13 19.36 25.58
N LEU A 1061 20.80 19.55 24.44
CA LEU A 1061 21.84 20.55 24.25
C LEU A 1061 21.31 21.88 23.70
N ASN A 1062 20.00 22.02 23.44
CA ASN A 1062 19.45 23.21 22.81
C ASN A 1062 19.72 24.49 23.65
N ILE A 1063 19.35 24.49 24.92
CA ILE A 1063 19.54 25.65 25.80
C ILE A 1063 21.01 26.11 25.87
N PRO A 1064 22.00 25.27 26.25
CA PRO A 1064 23.39 25.71 26.35
C PRO A 1064 23.94 26.16 24.99
N PHE A 1065 23.56 25.53 23.88
CA PHE A 1065 24.04 25.92 22.56
C PHE A 1065 23.39 27.21 22.04
N MET A 1066 22.13 27.50 22.39
CA MET A 1066 21.48 28.77 22.08
C MET A 1066 22.11 29.95 22.83
N TYR A 1067 22.52 29.76 24.09
CA TYR A 1067 23.29 30.76 24.84
C TYR A 1067 24.65 31.02 24.18
N LEU A 1068 25.40 29.96 23.87
CA LEU A 1068 26.70 30.09 23.19
C LEU A 1068 26.56 30.76 21.82
N PHE A 1069 25.58 30.34 21.03
CA PHE A 1069 25.25 30.94 19.75
C PHE A 1069 24.96 32.43 19.89
N SER A 1070 24.05 32.81 20.79
CA SER A 1070 23.65 34.21 20.97
C SER A 1070 24.81 35.07 21.44
N ILE A 1071 25.68 34.58 22.33
CA ILE A 1071 26.89 35.30 22.76
C ILE A 1071 27.87 35.47 21.59
N PHE A 1072 28.20 34.40 20.87
CA PHE A 1072 29.20 34.48 19.81
C PHE A 1072 28.72 35.23 18.56
N ASN A 1073 27.46 35.05 18.18
CA ASN A 1073 26.85 35.76 17.07
C ASN A 1073 26.75 37.27 17.34
N SER A 1074 26.30 37.61 18.54
CA SER A 1074 26.15 39.01 18.95
C SER A 1074 27.49 39.72 19.18
N LEU A 1075 28.59 38.99 19.37
CA LEU A 1075 29.95 39.55 19.44
C LEU A 1075 30.74 39.43 18.13
N GLN A 1076 30.16 38.88 17.07
CA GLN A 1076 30.90 38.59 15.84
C GLN A 1076 31.49 39.85 15.18
N GLY A 1077 30.72 40.95 15.10
CA GLY A 1077 31.19 42.22 14.57
C GLY A 1077 32.31 42.85 15.39
N LEU A 1078 32.27 42.68 16.72
CA LEU A 1078 33.33 43.11 17.63
C LEU A 1078 34.63 42.32 17.39
N PHE A 1079 34.56 41.00 17.29
CA PHE A 1079 35.76 40.18 17.04
C PHE A 1079 36.37 40.47 15.66
N ILE A 1080 35.55 40.69 14.64
CA ILE A 1080 36.02 41.12 13.32
C ILE A 1080 36.75 42.46 13.43
N PHE A 1081 36.19 43.45 14.13
CA PHE A 1081 36.86 44.73 14.35
C PHE A 1081 38.18 44.57 15.11
N ILE A 1082 38.22 43.80 16.20
CA ILE A 1082 39.42 43.60 16.99
C ILE A 1082 40.54 42.99 16.13
N PHE A 1083 40.30 41.86 15.48
CA PHE A 1083 41.36 41.14 14.78
C PHE A 1083 41.70 41.72 13.41
N HIS A 1084 40.71 42.19 12.65
CA HIS A 1084 40.88 42.64 11.27
C HIS A 1084 40.92 44.16 11.09
N CYS A 1085 40.65 44.93 12.14
CA CYS A 1085 40.78 46.39 12.15
C CYS A 1085 41.80 46.86 13.21
N ALA A 1086 41.46 46.78 14.49
CA ALA A 1086 42.24 47.35 15.58
C ALA A 1086 43.62 46.70 15.76
N MET A 1087 43.74 45.38 15.59
CA MET A 1087 45.00 44.65 15.73
C MET A 1087 45.77 44.47 14.42
N LYS A 1088 45.24 44.93 13.28
CA LYS A 1088 45.87 44.77 11.96
C LYS A 1088 46.89 45.87 11.75
N GLU A 1089 48.16 45.50 11.58
CA GLU A 1089 49.28 46.45 11.51
C GLU A 1089 49.10 47.55 10.44
N ASN A 1090 48.59 47.18 9.26
CA ASN A 1090 48.37 48.14 8.17
C ASN A 1090 47.32 49.20 8.54
N VAL A 1091 46.30 48.82 9.30
CA VAL A 1091 45.24 49.72 9.77
C VAL A 1091 45.77 50.62 10.89
N GLN A 1092 46.47 50.04 11.87
CA GLN A 1092 47.10 50.79 12.95
C GLN A 1092 48.05 51.87 12.42
N LYS A 1093 48.84 51.55 11.37
CA LYS A 1093 49.69 52.53 10.68
C LYS A 1093 48.89 53.67 10.07
N GLN A 1094 47.75 53.39 9.44
CA GLN A 1094 46.90 54.46 8.88
C GLN A 1094 46.23 55.31 9.95
N TRP A 1095 45.73 54.70 11.03
CA TRP A 1095 45.16 55.42 12.18
C TRP A 1095 46.18 56.33 12.86
N ARG A 1096 47.40 55.82 13.12
CA ARG A 1096 48.48 56.64 13.69
C ARG A 1096 48.95 57.76 12.77
N ARG A 1097 48.73 57.63 11.45
CA ARG A 1097 49.12 58.65 10.47
C ARG A 1097 48.06 59.74 10.30
N HIS A 1098 46.78 59.40 10.38
CA HIS A 1098 45.68 60.33 10.04
C HIS A 1098 44.78 60.72 11.23
N LEU A 1099 44.68 59.90 12.28
CA LEU A 1099 43.79 60.12 13.43
C LEU A 1099 44.57 60.54 14.69
N CYS A 1100 45.84 60.17 14.85
CA CYS A 1100 46.64 60.57 16.00
C CYS A 1100 47.30 61.95 15.82
N CYS A 1101 47.15 62.82 16.82
CA CYS A 1101 47.87 64.10 16.93
C CYS A 1101 48.96 64.03 18.01
N GLY A 1102 50.00 64.87 17.90
CA GLY A 1102 51.10 64.95 18.87
C GLY A 1102 52.08 63.76 18.81
N ARG A 1103 52.58 63.32 19.98
CA ARG A 1103 53.66 62.32 20.13
C ARG A 1103 53.35 60.92 19.57
N PHE A 1104 52.08 60.64 19.26
CA PHE A 1104 51.63 59.35 18.73
C PHE A 1104 51.53 59.31 17.19
N ARG A 1105 51.78 60.44 16.50
CA ARG A 1105 51.76 60.52 15.03
C ARG A 1105 53.04 59.91 14.43
N LEU A 1106 52.91 58.94 13.54
CA LEU A 1106 54.07 58.44 12.77
C LEU A 1106 54.53 59.51 11.77
N ALA A 1107 55.84 59.78 11.70
CA ALA A 1107 56.43 60.68 10.73
C ALA A 1107 56.31 60.13 9.31
N ASP A 1108 56.03 61.02 8.34
CA ASP A 1108 55.99 60.69 6.92
C ASP A 1108 57.41 60.42 6.39
N ASN A 1109 57.91 59.19 6.53
CA ASN A 1109 59.05 58.72 5.75
C ASN A 1109 58.58 57.65 4.75
N SER A 1110 58.91 57.91 3.50
CA SER A 1110 58.57 57.16 2.29
C SER A 1110 59.22 55.78 2.25
N ASP A 1111 58.42 54.72 2.06
CA ASP A 1111 58.87 53.38 1.64
C ASP A 1111 59.31 53.39 0.15
N TRP A 1112 60.26 54.26 -0.20
CA TRP A 1112 61.10 54.11 -1.39
C TRP A 1112 62.55 54.26 -0.94
N SER A 1113 63.19 53.14 -0.59
CA SER A 1113 64.64 52.86 -0.63
C SER A 1113 64.97 51.62 0.20
N LYS A 1114 64.90 50.43 -0.41
CA LYS A 1114 65.78 49.32 -0.02
C LYS A 1114 66.43 48.73 -1.25
N THR A 1115 67.37 49.50 -1.80
CA THR A 1115 68.53 48.96 -2.49
C THR A 1115 69.73 49.78 -2.05
N ALA A 1116 70.74 49.09 -1.52
CA ALA A 1116 72.09 49.56 -1.19
C ALA A 1116 72.24 50.68 -0.13
N THR A 1117 72.67 50.31 1.08
CA THR A 1117 74.08 50.52 1.47
C THR A 1117 74.39 49.74 2.74
N ASN A 1118 75.49 49.01 2.64
CA ASN A 1118 76.23 48.43 3.74
C ASN A 1118 77.14 49.55 4.31
N ILE A 1119 77.54 49.42 5.59
CA ILE A 1119 78.75 50.03 6.22
C ILE A 1119 78.57 51.33 7.06
N ILE A 1120 78.96 51.19 8.35
CA ILE A 1120 79.42 52.16 9.39
C ILE A 1120 78.39 52.85 10.33
N LYS A 1121 78.31 52.30 11.55
CA LYS A 1121 78.62 52.88 12.89
C LYS A 1121 78.11 54.30 13.28
N LYS A 1122 77.53 54.32 14.49
CA LYS A 1122 77.58 55.35 15.58
C LYS A 1122 76.46 56.41 15.70
N SER A 1123 75.82 56.34 16.88
CA SER A 1123 75.37 57.37 17.83
C SER A 1123 74.62 58.64 17.39
N SER A 1124 73.48 58.84 18.08
CA SER A 1124 73.01 60.06 18.76
C SER A 1124 72.71 61.34 17.96
N ASP A 1125 71.50 61.84 18.26
CA ASP A 1125 71.16 63.24 18.57
C ASP A 1125 70.89 64.27 17.46
N ASN A 1126 69.67 64.81 17.60
CA ASN A 1126 69.29 66.22 17.64
C ASN A 1126 69.17 67.08 16.36
N LEU A 1127 68.04 67.79 16.38
CA LEU A 1127 67.81 69.19 15.98
C LEU A 1127 67.53 69.52 14.51
N GLY A 1128 66.44 70.28 14.31
CA GLY A 1128 66.52 71.47 13.46
C GLY A 1128 65.53 71.60 12.31
N LYS A 1129 64.46 72.36 12.57
CA LYS A 1129 64.00 73.52 11.78
C LYS A 1129 63.73 73.36 10.27
N SER A 1130 62.43 73.39 9.97
CA SER A 1130 61.71 74.45 9.22
C SER A 1130 61.90 74.68 7.72
N LEU A 1131 60.77 75.05 7.10
CA LEU A 1131 60.55 75.90 5.92
C LEU A 1131 60.34 75.23 4.54
N SER A 1132 59.04 75.06 4.23
CA SER A 1132 58.27 75.66 3.11
C SER A 1132 58.61 75.47 1.63
N SER A 1133 57.50 75.51 0.86
CA SER A 1133 57.32 75.93 -0.55
C SER A 1133 57.46 74.80 -1.59
N SER A 1134 56.34 74.43 -2.24
CA SER A 1134 55.90 74.87 -3.60
C SER A 1134 56.71 74.15 -4.70
N SER A 1135 56.21 73.62 -5.81
CA SER A 1135 55.00 73.83 -6.59
C SER A 1135 55.08 72.90 -7.83
N ILE A 1136 53.94 72.74 -8.52
CA ILE A 1136 53.80 72.64 -9.99
C ILE A 1136 54.40 71.42 -10.75
N GLY A 1137 53.57 70.84 -11.64
CA GLY A 1137 54.06 70.53 -12.99
C GLY A 1137 53.85 69.11 -13.53
N SER A 1138 52.62 68.84 -14.00
CA SER A 1138 52.31 68.36 -15.35
C SER A 1138 53.01 67.12 -15.99
N ASN A 1139 52.14 66.16 -16.32
CA ASN A 1139 51.89 65.54 -17.64
C ASN A 1139 52.85 64.52 -18.29
N SER A 1140 52.17 63.71 -19.12
CA SER A 1140 52.65 62.95 -20.30
C SER A 1140 53.14 61.52 -20.02
N THR A 1141 52.96 60.49 -20.85
CA THR A 1141 51.97 60.03 -21.85
C THR A 1141 52.51 58.67 -22.34
N TYR A 1142 51.61 57.72 -22.64
CA TYR A 1142 51.67 56.74 -23.75
C TYR A 1142 52.70 55.57 -23.84
N LEU A 1143 52.16 54.48 -24.45
CA LEU A 1143 52.78 53.44 -25.31
C LEU A 1143 53.54 52.28 -24.61
N THR A 1144 52.99 51.06 -24.48
CA THR A 1144 52.74 49.96 -25.45
C THR A 1144 53.89 48.95 -25.66
N SER A 1145 53.53 47.68 -25.42
CA SER A 1145 53.73 46.50 -26.30
C SER A 1145 55.00 45.64 -26.25
N LYS A 1146 54.71 44.32 -26.24
CA LYS A 1146 55.38 43.19 -26.95
C LYS A 1146 56.81 42.84 -26.50
N SER A 1147 57.33 41.61 -26.61
CA SER A 1147 56.89 40.22 -26.84
C SER A 1147 58.18 39.40 -27.05
N LYS A 1148 58.11 38.06 -26.90
CA LYS A 1148 59.04 37.04 -27.47
C LYS A 1148 60.45 36.99 -26.84
N SER A 1149 61.23 35.92 -26.86
CA SER A 1149 61.13 34.47 -27.17
C SER A 1149 62.56 33.91 -26.99
N SER A 1150 62.73 32.59 -26.81
CA SER A 1150 63.88 31.75 -27.27
C SER A 1150 65.31 32.12 -26.79
N SER A 1151 66.30 31.29 -26.57
CA SER A 1151 66.59 29.84 -26.57
C SER A 1151 68.14 29.77 -26.43
N THR A 1152 68.69 28.68 -25.89
CA THR A 1152 70.10 28.20 -26.07
C THR A 1152 71.24 29.07 -25.49
N THR A 1153 72.43 28.63 -25.04
CA THR A 1153 73.09 27.35 -24.67
C THR A 1153 74.51 27.72 -24.16
N TYR A 1154 75.15 26.78 -23.44
CA TYR A 1154 76.60 26.47 -23.46
C TYR A 1154 77.63 27.10 -22.48
N PHE A 1155 78.42 26.16 -21.91
CA PHE A 1155 79.85 26.17 -21.46
C PHE A 1155 80.20 26.70 -20.05
N LYS A 1156 81.13 26.12 -19.25
CA LYS A 1156 81.99 24.89 -19.24
C LYS A 1156 82.74 24.87 -17.87
N ARG A 1157 83.02 23.66 -17.31
CA ARG A 1157 84.21 23.17 -16.52
C ARG A 1157 84.91 24.07 -15.48
N ASN A 1158 85.60 23.61 -14.42
CA ASN A 1158 85.80 22.38 -13.65
C ASN A 1158 86.75 22.79 -12.49
N SER A 1159 86.64 22.24 -11.28
CA SER A 1159 87.80 21.89 -10.43
C SER A 1159 87.37 20.99 -9.27
N HIS A 1160 88.01 19.82 -9.20
CA HIS A 1160 87.89 18.76 -8.19
C HIS A 1160 88.39 19.16 -6.80
N SER A 1161 87.90 18.44 -5.78
CA SER A 1161 88.76 17.64 -4.88
C SER A 1161 87.91 16.56 -4.19
N ASP A 1162 88.20 15.30 -4.50
CA ASP A 1162 87.71 14.10 -3.83
C ASP A 1162 88.53 13.81 -2.56
N ASN A 1163 87.92 13.30 -1.49
CA ASN A 1163 88.14 11.93 -0.98
C ASN A 1163 87.59 11.71 0.45
N PHE A 1164 86.89 10.58 0.58
CA PHE A 1164 86.76 9.64 1.71
C PHE A 1164 86.56 10.14 3.15
N SER A 1165 85.38 9.87 3.70
CA SER A 1165 85.15 8.83 4.73
C SER A 1165 83.66 8.50 4.85
#